data_AF-A0A1G4GZM9-F1
#
_entry.id   AF-A0A1G4GZM9-F1
#
_cell.length_a   1.000
_cell.length_b   1.000
_cell.length_c   1.000
_cell.angle_alpha   90.00
_cell.angle_beta   90.00
_cell.angle_gamma   90.00
#
_symmetry.space_group_name_H-M   'P 1'
#
loop_
_entity.id
_entity.type
_entity.pdbx_description
1 polymer ?
#
loop_
_entity_poly.entity_id
_entity_poly.type
_entity_poly.pdbx_seq_one_letter_code
_entity_poly.pdbx_strand_id
1 'polypeptide(L)'
;MQRFKFLNRKNDQRVQKCFYKCSANHRITKIVREVYLRNDISCGVERCNVCENKNKKKYLDAERNILILDINTIVKYIDFLYECNVDNILIPLTIYEHVRTFNKILHKKLHELCYETEDSNPSSTKRYSVFANKFCKFTYVDENTDLATKQVQEIIKIVIWMKQHNARLKLIVVSNNNFLKDDCLKNDISCFSLYEYVKGLRKGNKKKEALGAINLDTLKMYFEEDMLMEEQHSKEGGVENGQADSNEDTFPIAEAKRMFEPHLEKKEMIQRLRDNLIVKGIFQVICVNKMALVKITDTDEVLIRGSERMNRALHNDVVAVQILEDGGGELSGQEEEDYFEEVISPEEEQHEGGKQQEGELHQGKTHEGGKQQEGELHQGKTHEGETPPKSNARKGKVYGKVVGIISRGRKEYGGVIKAYEKEQNAHRKKILFFKAFNNKVPYIIVKSSMGEELKNKRVIVVIDKWDYNSKYPLGRCLSVLGICDDIETETKLIYNEYNISTKEFSESAYKCLPPNDWAIPEEEYAKRRDFRNVITFSIDPPGCEDIDDALSVRMMEGQNVIEVGVHIADVSYFVKQNSALDLEASKRCTTVYLINQRVEMLPKLLTTDLCSLVEGQDRLTYSCIFTFDANYQVVDINVCKCIIRSNKSFSYEQAQKLIDDGEDSSPTAEALRLLNNIAKHLKEKWLNEGALELRGNSEVLFEFESNDFSKTKNLKPYVSYDTNKLIEAFMLLANRSVARIIYQGFKAASVLRRHPPPKNEHLKELNDYLESINIHDFKYGTSKELSHSINNINLKEDKVLCNILKILITKCMNEAVFISGYSVHNNEMLRHYGLAADIYTFFTSPIRRYADIMVHRVLNHIYGVENLDSKYLDVIYLNKQVALLNEKYRNARFAGRASVEFFSYLYIKKVGNQITNAVITNLKKNGVQIFLPSYSVEGICYLKRKDGFVFDEKRKRFQRIGENDEVLFSLSFYDNIQVHVQVDSSDIKCQSNFVFIKKL
;
A
#
# COMPACT_ATOMS: atom_id res chain seq x y z
N MET A 1 10.93 32.40 51.47
CA MET A 1 11.63 31.18 51.95
C MET A 1 10.73 30.40 52.89
N GLN A 2 10.09 29.33 52.42
CA GLN A 2 9.64 28.21 53.27
C GLN A 2 10.09 26.94 52.54
N ARG A 3 11.11 26.28 53.07
CA ARG A 3 11.59 24.98 52.58
C ARG A 3 10.57 23.91 52.97
N PHE A 4 9.76 23.44 52.02
CA PHE A 4 9.02 22.19 52.21
C PHE A 4 10.01 21.03 52.26
N LYS A 5 10.17 20.44 53.46
CA LYS A 5 10.97 19.22 53.68
C LYS A 5 10.34 18.05 52.91
N PHE A 6 10.94 17.63 51.81
CA PHE A 6 10.67 16.35 51.15
C PHE A 6 11.21 15.19 52.01
N LEU A 7 10.50 14.83 53.09
CA LEU A 7 10.78 13.64 53.90
C LEU A 7 9.45 13.08 54.43
N ASN A 8 8.65 12.49 53.54
CA ASN A 8 7.68 11.45 53.90
C ASN A 8 7.22 10.70 52.64
N ARG A 9 7.84 9.55 52.35
CA ARG A 9 7.49 8.62 51.25
C ARG A 9 6.25 7.75 51.56
N LYS A 10 5.33 8.19 52.44
CA LYS A 10 4.15 7.42 52.89
C LYS A 10 2.89 8.27 52.96
N ASN A 11 2.37 8.78 51.84
CA ASN A 11 1.01 9.33 51.78
C ASN A 11 0.51 9.35 50.32
N ASP A 12 0.25 8.17 49.77
CA ASP A 12 -0.50 8.01 48.52
C ASP A 12 -1.96 8.42 48.76
N GLN A 13 -2.49 9.27 47.90
CA GLN A 13 -3.87 9.76 47.98
C GLN A 13 -4.73 9.04 46.96
N ARG A 14 -5.89 8.51 47.37
CA ARG A 14 -6.83 7.82 46.47
C ARG A 14 -7.95 8.75 46.06
N VAL A 15 -8.20 8.88 44.76
CA VAL A 15 -9.35 9.60 44.20
C VAL A 15 -10.24 8.63 43.44
N GLN A 16 -11.56 8.78 43.54
CA GLN A 16 -12.52 7.97 42.80
C GLN A 16 -12.97 8.70 41.54
N LYS A 17 -12.73 8.09 40.39
CA LYS A 17 -13.22 8.55 39.09
C LYS A 17 -14.52 7.84 38.75
N CYS A 18 -15.61 8.59 38.64
CA CYS A 18 -16.90 8.08 38.19
C CYS A 18 -17.20 8.59 36.79
N PHE A 19 -17.53 7.69 35.85
CA PHE A 19 -18.03 8.08 34.54
C PHE A 19 -19.08 7.08 34.05
N TYR A 20 -19.99 7.55 33.19
CA TYR A 20 -21.02 6.72 32.60
C TYR A 20 -20.56 6.23 31.23
N LYS A 21 -20.58 4.91 31.04
CA LYS A 21 -20.31 4.28 29.75
C LYS A 21 -21.62 3.76 29.18
N CYS A 22 -22.03 4.33 28.04
CA CYS A 22 -23.09 3.77 27.24
C CYS A 22 -22.51 2.60 26.41
N SER A 23 -23.06 1.40 26.60
CA SER A 23 -22.72 0.25 25.76
C SER A 23 -23.34 0.38 24.36
N ALA A 24 -22.89 -0.44 23.41
CA ALA A 24 -23.45 -0.47 22.06
C ALA A 24 -24.97 -0.73 22.04
N ASN A 25 -25.52 -1.34 23.10
CA ASN A 25 -26.93 -1.65 23.26
C ASN A 25 -27.68 -0.58 24.09
N HIS A 26 -27.17 0.65 24.15
CA HIS A 26 -27.76 1.77 24.90
C HIS A 26 -27.89 1.59 26.42
N ARG A 27 -27.36 0.49 26.98
CA ARG A 27 -27.28 0.31 28.43
C ARG A 27 -26.22 1.24 29.00
N ILE A 28 -26.63 2.16 29.87
CA ILE A 28 -25.75 3.05 30.61
C ILE A 28 -25.23 2.32 31.84
N THR A 29 -23.91 2.22 31.96
CA THR A 29 -23.23 1.61 33.10
C THR A 29 -22.37 2.65 33.81
N LYS A 30 -22.58 2.83 35.11
CA LYS A 30 -21.69 3.67 35.93
C LYS A 30 -20.41 2.90 36.19
N ILE A 31 -19.29 3.40 35.68
CA ILE A 31 -17.97 2.84 35.92
C ILE A 31 -17.28 3.71 36.97
N VAL A 32 -16.92 3.10 38.09
CA VAL A 32 -16.10 3.71 39.15
C VAL A 32 -14.70 3.12 39.05
N ARG A 33 -13.70 3.97 38.87
CA ARG A 33 -12.28 3.58 38.87
C ARG A 33 -11.54 4.33 39.95
N GLU A 34 -10.68 3.63 40.66
CA GLU A 34 -9.76 4.26 41.60
C GLU A 34 -8.55 4.81 40.84
N VAL A 35 -8.17 6.03 41.16
CA VAL A 35 -6.94 6.67 40.66
C VAL A 35 -6.04 6.90 41.86
N TYR A 36 -4.87 6.26 41.83
CA TYR A 36 -3.86 6.36 42.86
C TYR A 36 -2.94 7.54 42.52
N LEU A 37 -2.95 8.57 43.38
CA LEU A 37 -2.08 9.73 43.26
C LEU A 37 -0.80 9.46 44.05
N ARG A 38 0.29 9.36 43.30
CA ARG A 38 1.62 9.00 43.75
C ARG A 38 2.52 10.22 43.85
N ASN A 39 3.52 10.13 44.72
CA ASN A 39 4.57 11.15 44.88
C ASN A 39 5.96 10.69 44.38
N ASP A 40 6.06 9.46 43.87
CA ASP A 40 7.29 8.83 43.35
C ASP A 40 7.39 8.87 41.81
N ILE A 41 6.61 9.74 41.17
CA ILE A 41 6.67 9.94 39.71
C ILE A 41 7.97 10.68 39.35
N SER A 42 8.84 10.02 38.58
CA SER A 42 10.08 10.62 38.07
C SER A 42 9.80 11.78 37.10
N CYS A 43 10.50 12.90 37.28
CA CYS A 43 10.48 14.05 36.38
C CYS A 43 10.99 13.73 34.96
N GLY A 44 11.73 12.62 34.80
CA GLY A 44 12.26 12.20 33.50
C GLY A 44 13.42 13.07 32.97
N VAL A 45 14.08 13.84 33.83
CA VAL A 45 15.23 14.68 33.52
C VAL A 45 16.53 14.00 33.97
N GLU A 46 17.58 14.11 33.17
CA GLU A 46 18.90 13.55 33.44
C GLU A 46 19.51 14.23 34.68
N ARG A 47 20.22 13.47 35.51
CA ARG A 47 20.94 14.00 36.70
C ARG A 47 20.05 14.80 37.67
N CYS A 48 18.78 14.42 37.82
CA CYS A 48 17.92 14.99 38.85
C CYS A 48 18.37 14.55 40.25
N ASN A 49 18.57 15.51 41.16
CA ASN A 49 19.02 15.24 42.54
C ASN A 49 17.90 14.73 43.48
N VAL A 50 16.64 14.71 43.02
CA VAL A 50 15.46 14.41 43.85
C VAL A 50 14.80 13.08 43.45
N CYS A 51 14.77 12.74 42.16
CA CYS A 51 14.14 11.51 41.67
C CYS A 51 15.10 10.31 41.75
N GLU A 52 14.62 9.16 42.22
CA GLU A 52 15.30 7.89 41.97
C GLU A 52 15.14 7.53 40.49
N ASN A 53 16.22 7.63 39.73
CA ASN A 53 16.28 7.27 38.32
C ASN A 53 16.37 5.74 38.17
N LYS A 54 15.29 5.04 38.52
CA LYS A 54 15.16 3.61 38.23
C LYS A 54 14.32 3.44 36.96
N ASN A 55 14.95 2.88 35.93
CA ASN A 55 14.32 2.33 34.71
C ASN A 55 13.59 3.31 33.77
N LYS A 56 14.17 4.48 33.42
CA LYS A 56 13.78 5.19 32.19
C LYS A 56 14.93 5.13 31.16
N LYS A 57 14.62 4.78 29.91
CA LYS A 57 15.62 4.59 28.84
C LYS A 57 16.01 5.89 28.10
N LYS A 58 15.18 6.94 28.12
CA LYS A 58 15.49 8.29 27.58
C LYS A 58 15.20 9.36 28.63
N TYR A 59 16.21 10.15 28.97
CA TYR A 59 16.09 11.29 29.88
C TYR A 59 16.18 12.61 29.11
N LEU A 60 15.37 13.58 29.53
CA LEU A 60 15.46 14.95 29.05
C LEU A 60 16.75 15.59 29.56
N ASP A 61 17.38 16.39 28.72
CA ASP A 61 18.58 17.15 29.07
C ASP A 61 18.19 18.36 29.92
N ALA A 62 18.82 18.49 31.09
CA ALA A 62 18.57 19.56 32.05
C ALA A 62 19.19 20.91 31.64
N GLU A 63 20.22 20.90 30.79
CA GLU A 63 20.96 22.10 30.38
C GLU A 63 20.33 22.79 29.17
N ARG A 64 19.54 22.05 28.39
CA ARG A 64 18.81 22.52 27.20
C ARG A 64 17.38 22.92 27.55
N ASN A 65 16.75 23.70 26.66
CA ASN A 65 15.34 24.05 26.80
C ASN A 65 14.48 22.79 26.73
N ILE A 66 13.55 22.61 27.68
CA ILE A 66 12.57 21.53 27.68
C ILE A 66 11.25 22.07 27.14
N LEU A 67 10.76 21.48 26.06
CA LEU A 67 9.53 21.89 25.39
C LEU A 67 8.34 21.09 25.91
N ILE A 68 7.26 21.77 26.27
CA ILE A 68 5.98 21.14 26.64
C ILE A 68 4.95 21.51 25.57
N LEU A 69 4.44 20.50 24.86
CA LEU A 69 3.52 20.70 23.75
C LEU A 69 2.07 20.51 24.19
N ASP A 70 1.17 21.32 23.63
CA ASP A 70 -0.26 21.07 23.71
C ASP A 70 -0.74 20.10 22.61
N ILE A 71 -2.01 19.69 22.70
CA ILE A 71 -2.61 18.77 21.74
C ILE A 71 -2.69 19.37 20.32
N ASN A 72 -2.99 20.66 20.20
CA ASN A 72 -3.17 21.32 18.90
C ASN A 72 -1.85 21.39 18.14
N THR A 73 -0.75 21.68 18.84
CA THR A 73 0.60 21.69 18.27
C THR A 73 1.01 20.29 17.84
N ILE A 74 0.74 19.26 18.65
CA ILE A 74 1.01 17.87 18.26
C ILE A 74 0.22 17.50 17.01
N VAL A 75 -1.08 17.80 16.95
CA VAL A 75 -1.92 17.46 15.80
C VAL A 75 -1.47 18.19 14.53
N LYS A 76 -1.14 19.49 14.62
CA LYS A 76 -0.76 20.31 13.47
C LYS A 76 0.65 20.00 12.97
N TYR A 77 1.61 19.79 13.87
CA TYR A 77 3.04 19.75 13.53
C TYR A 77 3.73 18.41 13.85
N ILE A 78 2.99 17.30 14.04
CA ILE A 78 3.63 16.00 14.29
C ILE A 78 4.63 15.62 13.20
N ASP A 79 4.32 15.91 11.93
CA ASP A 79 5.17 15.53 10.81
C ASP A 79 6.47 16.32 10.84
N PHE A 80 6.39 17.63 11.15
CA PHE A 80 7.55 18.46 11.39
C PHE A 80 8.38 17.95 12.58
N LEU A 81 7.75 17.61 13.71
CA LEU A 81 8.45 17.04 14.88
C LEU A 81 9.09 15.68 14.58
N TYR A 82 8.47 14.91 13.67
CA TYR A 82 8.94 13.61 13.25
C TYR A 82 10.14 13.71 12.29
N GLU A 83 10.12 14.64 11.33
CA GLU A 83 11.19 14.83 10.34
C GLU A 83 12.34 15.73 10.82
N CYS A 84 12.06 16.83 11.52
CA CYS A 84 13.07 17.83 11.89
C CYS A 84 13.73 17.51 13.24
N ASN A 85 14.98 17.95 13.44
CA ASN A 85 15.76 17.72 14.67
C ASN A 85 15.34 18.62 15.85
N VAL A 86 14.04 18.68 16.14
CA VAL A 86 13.51 19.27 17.37
C VAL A 86 13.35 18.16 18.41
N ASP A 87 14.08 18.28 19.51
CA ASP A 87 14.16 17.30 20.59
C ASP A 87 14.06 17.97 21.97
N ASN A 88 14.20 17.16 23.04
CA ASN A 88 14.03 17.57 24.43
C ASN A 88 12.58 17.95 24.78
N ILE A 89 11.63 17.10 24.40
CA ILE A 89 10.19 17.35 24.52
C ILE A 89 9.55 16.50 25.64
N LEU A 90 8.79 17.16 26.51
CA LEU A 90 7.98 16.55 27.55
C LEU A 90 6.50 16.51 27.11
N ILE A 91 5.92 15.31 27.05
CA ILE A 91 4.51 15.11 26.68
C ILE A 91 3.71 14.66 27.92
N PRO A 92 2.63 15.38 28.28
CA PRO A 92 1.71 14.92 29.32
C PRO A 92 1.04 13.59 28.94
N LEU A 93 0.94 12.65 29.88
CA LEU A 93 0.31 11.34 29.67
C LEU A 93 -1.17 11.49 29.26
N THR A 94 -1.87 12.50 29.79
CA THR A 94 -3.26 12.78 29.42
C THR A 94 -3.42 13.13 27.95
N ILE A 95 -2.51 13.95 27.40
CA ILE A 95 -2.48 14.29 25.97
C ILE A 95 -2.12 13.05 25.15
N TYR A 96 -1.11 12.28 25.57
CA TYR A 96 -0.72 11.03 24.93
C TYR A 96 -1.87 10.01 24.84
N GLU A 97 -2.59 9.77 25.95
CA GLU A 97 -3.77 8.90 25.99
C GLU A 97 -4.91 9.44 25.12
N HIS A 98 -5.12 10.77 25.12
CA HIS A 98 -6.18 11.38 24.32
C HIS A 98 -5.93 11.18 22.83
N VAL A 99 -4.71 11.42 22.35
CA VAL A 99 -4.28 11.16 20.96
C VAL A 99 -4.57 9.70 20.55
N ARG A 100 -4.37 8.73 21.45
CA ARG A 100 -4.70 7.30 21.21
C ARG A 100 -6.17 7.07 20.88
N THR A 101 -7.07 7.86 21.45
CA THR A 101 -8.52 7.64 21.33
C THR A 101 -9.09 8.17 20.01
N PHE A 102 -8.69 9.38 19.60
CA PHE A 102 -9.27 10.01 18.40
C PHE A 102 -8.47 9.78 17.12
N ASN A 103 -7.14 9.55 17.19
CA ASN A 103 -6.31 9.35 16.00
C ASN A 103 -5.19 8.32 16.23
N LYS A 104 -5.46 7.06 15.88
CA LYS A 104 -4.51 5.95 16.04
C LYS A 104 -3.22 6.12 15.23
N ILE A 105 -3.27 6.77 14.06
CA ILE A 105 -2.10 6.98 13.20
C ILE A 105 -1.17 8.02 13.83
N LEU A 106 -1.75 9.13 14.27
CA LEU A 106 -1.03 10.17 15.02
C LEU A 106 -0.40 9.59 16.30
N HIS A 107 -1.17 8.78 17.04
CA HIS A 107 -0.65 8.07 18.21
C HIS A 107 0.50 7.14 17.86
N LYS A 108 0.45 6.45 16.72
CA LYS A 108 1.56 5.61 16.27
C LYS A 108 2.83 6.46 16.11
N LYS A 109 2.81 7.52 15.30
CA LYS A 109 3.97 8.44 15.14
C LYS A 109 4.46 9.00 16.48
N LEU A 110 3.54 9.41 17.36
CA LEU A 110 3.87 9.92 18.69
C LEU A 110 4.49 8.84 19.61
N HIS A 111 3.98 7.61 19.54
CA HIS A 111 4.52 6.46 20.26
C HIS A 111 5.92 6.11 19.76
N GLU A 112 6.15 6.14 18.44
CA GLU A 112 7.48 5.95 17.84
C GLU A 112 8.47 6.98 18.43
N LEU A 113 8.10 8.27 18.48
CA LEU A 113 8.95 9.31 19.08
C LEU A 113 9.21 9.11 20.58
N CYS A 114 8.18 8.73 21.34
CA CYS A 114 8.26 8.63 22.81
C CYS A 114 8.92 7.35 23.33
N TYR A 115 8.71 6.23 22.64
CA TYR A 115 9.01 4.89 23.18
C TYR A 115 9.78 3.98 22.23
N GLU A 116 9.81 4.24 20.91
CA GLU A 116 10.72 3.48 20.06
C GLU A 116 12.17 3.91 20.34
N THR A 117 12.99 2.90 20.58
CA THR A 117 14.34 2.97 21.11
C THR A 117 15.31 3.64 20.13
N GLU A 118 16.41 4.20 20.66
CA GLU A 118 17.62 4.51 19.86
C GLU A 118 18.05 3.27 19.04
N ASP A 119 17.78 2.07 19.56
CA ASP A 119 18.00 0.79 18.89
C ASP A 119 17.14 0.55 17.63
N SER A 120 16.35 1.50 17.11
CA SER A 120 15.51 1.33 15.90
C SER A 120 15.76 2.34 14.79
N ASN A 121 16.48 3.42 15.09
CA ASN A 121 16.86 4.42 14.11
C ASN A 121 18.13 5.14 14.62
N PRO A 122 19.34 4.68 14.24
CA PRO A 122 20.60 5.23 14.75
C PRO A 122 20.82 6.72 14.39
N SER A 123 19.97 7.28 13.53
CA SER A 123 19.96 8.70 13.15
C SER A 123 19.20 9.62 14.11
N SER A 124 18.38 9.10 15.03
CA SER A 124 17.48 9.92 15.85
C SER A 124 17.96 10.06 17.29
N THR A 125 18.80 11.06 17.55
CA THR A 125 19.21 11.54 18.90
C THR A 125 18.08 12.20 19.69
N LYS A 126 16.82 12.06 19.25
CA LYS A 126 15.66 12.79 19.77
C LYS A 126 15.26 12.30 21.16
N ARG A 127 15.28 13.21 22.13
CA ARG A 127 14.84 13.03 23.52
C ARG A 127 13.37 13.42 23.69
N TYR A 128 12.50 12.43 23.85
CA TYR A 128 11.09 12.61 24.19
C TYR A 128 10.79 11.85 25.48
N SER A 129 10.01 12.44 26.37
CA SER A 129 9.62 11.82 27.64
C SER A 129 8.14 12.02 27.90
N VAL A 130 7.45 10.94 28.27
CA VAL A 130 6.06 11.01 28.73
C VAL A 130 6.03 11.19 30.24
N PHE A 131 5.35 12.24 30.69
CA PHE A 131 5.17 12.54 32.10
C PHE A 131 3.80 12.08 32.59
N ALA A 132 3.79 11.22 33.61
CA ALA A 132 2.58 10.63 34.18
C ALA A 132 1.80 11.63 35.07
N ASN A 133 1.42 12.78 34.51
CA ASN A 133 0.74 13.88 35.20
C ASN A 133 -0.55 13.47 35.90
N LYS A 134 -1.30 12.56 35.29
CA LYS A 134 -2.56 12.00 35.81
C LYS A 134 -2.39 11.21 37.12
N PHE A 135 -1.21 10.64 37.36
CA PHE A 135 -0.92 9.86 38.56
C PHE A 135 -0.03 10.61 39.55
N CYS A 136 0.48 11.80 39.19
CA CYS A 136 1.28 12.62 40.09
C CYS A 136 0.37 13.50 40.95
N LYS A 137 0.50 13.38 42.27
CA LYS A 137 -0.30 14.12 43.25
C LYS A 137 -0.32 15.64 43.03
N PHE A 138 0.80 16.20 42.60
CA PHE A 138 0.99 17.65 42.47
C PHE A 138 0.47 18.22 41.14
N THR A 139 0.36 17.38 40.11
CA THR A 139 -0.06 17.81 38.75
C THR A 139 -1.45 17.32 38.37
N TYR A 140 -2.12 16.59 39.27
CA TYR A 140 -3.47 16.09 39.05
C TYR A 140 -4.49 17.26 38.95
N VAL A 141 -5.43 17.11 38.02
CA VAL A 141 -6.57 18.01 37.81
C VAL A 141 -7.83 17.16 37.76
N ASP A 142 -8.86 17.58 38.51
CA ASP A 142 -10.15 16.91 38.55
C ASP A 142 -10.87 16.95 37.19
N GLU A 143 -11.79 16.00 36.97
CA GLU A 143 -12.49 15.86 35.68
C GLU A 143 -13.80 16.66 35.58
N ASN A 144 -14.14 17.46 36.59
CA ASN A 144 -15.36 18.28 36.61
C ASN A 144 -15.27 19.54 35.73
N THR A 145 -14.13 19.75 35.08
CA THR A 145 -13.85 20.89 34.21
C THR A 145 -13.95 20.46 32.73
N ASP A 146 -14.35 21.37 31.86
CA ASP A 146 -14.32 21.14 30.40
C ASP A 146 -12.92 20.68 29.93
N LEU A 147 -12.88 19.81 28.92
CA LEU A 147 -11.66 19.15 28.46
C LEU A 147 -10.58 20.15 28.02
N ALA A 148 -10.95 21.24 27.35
CA ALA A 148 -10.01 22.25 26.89
C ALA A 148 -9.39 22.99 28.09
N THR A 149 -10.22 23.38 29.06
CA THR A 149 -9.77 24.04 30.29
C THR A 149 -8.88 23.13 31.14
N LYS A 150 -9.25 21.85 31.23
CA LYS A 150 -8.49 20.85 31.97
C LYS A 150 -7.07 20.69 31.42
N GLN A 151 -6.91 20.58 30.10
CA GLN A 151 -5.60 20.42 29.47
C GLN A 151 -4.69 21.63 29.72
N VAL A 152 -5.25 22.85 29.66
CA VAL A 152 -4.53 24.09 30.00
C VAL A 152 -4.02 24.04 31.44
N GLN A 153 -4.89 23.70 32.40
CA GLN A 153 -4.52 23.58 33.81
C GLN A 153 -3.46 22.49 34.07
N GLU A 154 -3.57 21.34 33.40
CA GLU A 154 -2.59 20.25 33.51
C GLU A 154 -1.20 20.70 33.06
N ILE A 155 -1.09 21.38 31.91
CA ILE A 155 0.19 21.89 31.39
C ILE A 155 0.80 22.90 32.38
N ILE A 156 0.01 23.86 32.87
CA ILE A 156 0.49 24.88 33.81
C ILE A 156 0.98 24.23 35.11
N LYS A 157 0.20 23.30 35.68
CA LYS A 157 0.61 22.58 36.90
C LYS A 157 1.89 21.78 36.69
N ILE A 158 2.08 21.16 35.52
CA ILE A 158 3.34 20.46 35.19
C ILE A 158 4.52 21.45 35.17
N VAL A 159 4.37 22.61 34.52
CA VAL A 159 5.43 23.63 34.47
C VAL A 159 5.79 24.13 35.87
N ILE A 160 4.79 24.48 36.68
CA ILE A 160 4.99 24.96 38.05
C ILE A 160 5.69 23.88 38.89
N TRP A 161 5.22 22.64 38.81
CA TRP A 161 5.84 21.53 39.53
C TRP A 161 7.29 21.30 39.10
N MET A 162 7.59 21.32 37.80
CA MET A 162 8.95 21.15 37.29
C MET A 162 9.89 22.30 37.70
N LYS A 163 9.43 23.56 37.66
CA LYS A 163 10.19 24.73 38.15
C LYS A 163 10.49 24.61 39.65
N GLN A 164 9.51 24.18 40.45
CA GLN A 164 9.69 23.98 41.89
C GLN A 164 10.62 22.79 42.18
N HIS A 165 10.56 21.75 41.35
CA HIS A 165 11.37 20.54 41.48
C HIS A 165 12.84 20.80 41.13
N ASN A 166 13.11 21.59 40.10
CA ASN A 166 14.45 22.07 39.76
C ASN A 166 14.38 23.46 39.10
N ALA A 167 14.75 24.49 39.88
CA ALA A 167 14.70 25.88 39.45
C ALA A 167 15.69 26.22 38.30
N ARG A 168 16.66 25.35 38.00
CA ARG A 168 17.62 25.55 36.90
C ARG A 168 17.06 25.17 35.52
N LEU A 169 15.90 24.50 35.47
CA LEU A 169 15.30 24.04 34.21
C LEU A 169 14.72 25.21 33.41
N LYS A 170 15.05 25.26 32.13
CA LYS A 170 14.46 26.20 31.17
C LYS A 170 13.26 25.52 30.51
N LEU A 171 12.06 25.82 31.00
CA LEU A 171 10.81 25.24 30.52
C LEU A 171 10.10 26.22 29.58
N ILE A 172 9.73 25.74 28.40
CA ILE A 172 9.03 26.52 27.38
C ILE A 172 7.76 25.76 26.99
N VAL A 173 6.62 26.43 27.06
CA VAL A 173 5.35 25.91 26.55
C VAL A 173 5.23 26.28 25.08
N VAL A 174 4.86 25.32 24.25
CA VAL A 174 4.61 25.53 22.82
C VAL A 174 3.14 25.30 22.53
N SER A 175 2.45 26.37 22.12
CA SER A 175 1.02 26.33 21.81
C SER A 175 0.62 27.49 20.90
N ASN A 176 -0.33 27.20 20.01
CA ASN A 176 -1.05 28.21 19.22
C ASN A 176 -2.42 28.56 19.85
N ASN A 177 -2.71 28.08 21.06
CA ASN A 177 -3.95 28.37 21.77
C ASN A 177 -3.79 29.67 22.57
N ASN A 178 -4.53 30.72 22.18
CA ASN A 178 -4.49 32.03 22.84
C ASN A 178 -4.82 31.95 24.34
N PHE A 179 -5.78 31.11 24.74
CA PHE A 179 -6.14 30.94 26.15
C PHE A 179 -4.98 30.39 26.99
N LEU A 180 -4.22 29.42 26.44
CA LEU A 180 -3.03 28.88 27.11
C LEU A 180 -1.90 29.92 27.15
N LYS A 181 -1.74 30.72 26.10
CA LYS A 181 -0.73 31.79 26.03
C LYS A 181 -0.98 32.84 27.10
N ASP A 182 -2.23 33.29 27.25
CA ASP A 182 -2.63 34.27 28.27
C ASP A 182 -2.41 33.76 29.70
N ASP A 183 -2.79 32.50 29.97
CA ASP A 183 -2.60 31.92 31.29
C ASP A 183 -1.11 31.61 31.60
N CYS A 184 -0.30 31.29 30.59
CA CYS A 184 1.15 31.20 30.76
C CYS A 184 1.76 32.55 31.14
N LEU A 185 1.34 33.64 30.49
CA LEU A 185 1.80 34.99 30.81
C LEU A 185 1.45 35.39 32.25
N LYS A 186 0.24 35.07 32.72
CA LYS A 186 -0.17 35.31 34.13
C LYS A 186 0.69 34.57 35.15
N ASN A 187 1.28 33.44 34.79
CA ASN A 187 2.08 32.59 35.67
C ASN A 187 3.60 32.73 35.45
N ASP A 188 4.05 33.76 34.70
CA ASP A 188 5.46 33.99 34.35
C ASP A 188 6.11 32.76 33.67
N ILE A 189 5.39 32.17 32.72
CA ILE A 189 5.81 31.02 31.92
C ILE A 189 6.02 31.47 30.47
N SER A 190 7.20 31.20 29.92
CA SER A 190 7.50 31.46 28.51
C SER A 190 6.65 30.56 27.60
N CYS A 191 5.79 31.16 26.78
CA CYS A 191 4.94 30.47 25.82
C CYS A 191 5.15 31.05 24.43
N PHE A 192 5.46 30.19 23.46
CA PHE A 192 5.68 30.57 22.06
C PHE A 192 4.86 29.67 21.13
N SER A 193 4.56 30.17 19.93
CA SER A 193 4.19 29.26 18.84
C SER A 193 5.39 28.41 18.44
N LEU A 194 5.15 27.24 17.85
CA LEU A 194 6.25 26.40 17.38
C LEU A 194 7.11 27.14 16.34
N TYR A 195 6.47 27.95 15.50
CA TYR A 195 7.13 28.82 14.53
C TYR A 195 8.05 29.87 15.19
N GLU A 196 7.54 30.63 16.16
CA GLU A 196 8.30 31.64 16.91
C GLU A 196 9.54 31.02 17.56
N TYR A 197 9.38 29.85 18.17
CA TYR A 197 10.48 29.13 18.81
C TYR A 197 11.56 28.71 17.80
N VAL A 198 11.17 28.10 16.67
CA VAL A 198 12.12 27.66 15.64
C VAL A 198 12.80 28.86 14.97
N LYS A 199 12.09 29.97 14.74
CA LYS A 199 12.65 31.23 14.23
C LYS A 199 13.69 31.82 15.19
N GLY A 200 13.41 31.78 16.49
CA GLY A 200 14.33 32.22 17.55
C GLY A 200 15.63 31.40 17.60
N LEU A 201 15.52 30.07 17.47
CA LEU A 201 16.69 29.17 17.40
C LEU A 201 17.61 29.53 16.23
N ARG A 202 17.05 29.96 15.09
CA ARG A 202 17.82 30.36 13.92
C ARG A 202 18.57 31.69 14.09
N LYS A 203 17.97 32.66 14.77
CA LYS A 203 18.60 33.98 15.00
C LYS A 203 19.74 33.93 16.04
N GLY A 204 19.73 32.95 16.95
CA GLY A 204 20.69 32.84 18.05
C GLY A 204 22.05 32.19 17.74
N ASN A 205 22.21 31.49 16.61
CA ASN A 205 23.42 30.70 16.33
C ASN A 205 24.39 31.41 15.36
N LYS A 206 25.40 32.12 15.90
CA LYS A 206 26.61 32.54 15.16
C LYS A 206 27.76 31.52 15.17
N LYS A 207 27.61 30.38 15.85
CA LYS A 207 28.58 29.27 15.78
C LYS A 207 27.96 28.08 15.04
N LYS A 208 28.51 27.80 13.85
CA LYS A 208 28.29 26.56 13.12
C LYS A 208 28.89 25.42 13.93
N GLU A 209 28.05 24.66 14.62
CA GLU A 209 28.16 23.21 14.88
C GLU A 209 27.16 22.81 15.99
N ALA A 210 26.46 21.70 15.77
CA ALA A 210 25.60 20.94 16.70
C ALA A 210 24.06 21.17 16.79
N LEU A 211 23.42 21.98 15.96
CA LEU A 211 22.00 21.78 15.62
C LEU A 211 21.80 22.00 14.12
N GLY A 212 21.45 20.93 13.41
CA GLY A 212 21.28 20.92 11.96
C GLY A 212 20.39 22.08 11.49
N ALA A 213 20.91 22.86 10.55
CA ALA A 213 20.22 23.99 9.94
C ALA A 213 18.90 23.52 9.33
N ILE A 214 17.78 23.80 10.01
CA ILE A 214 16.46 23.65 9.40
C ILE A 214 16.43 24.62 8.21
N ASN A 215 16.37 24.08 6.99
CA ASN A 215 16.41 24.88 5.78
C ASN A 215 15.20 25.84 5.74
N LEU A 216 15.40 27.00 5.12
CA LEU A 216 14.37 28.02 4.90
C LEU A 216 13.17 27.44 4.14
N ASP A 217 13.43 26.53 3.21
CA ASP A 217 12.41 25.86 2.39
C ASP A 217 11.55 24.90 3.23
N THR A 218 12.18 24.18 4.17
CA THR A 218 11.47 23.33 5.14
C THR A 218 10.62 24.16 6.11
N LEU A 219 11.14 25.30 6.56
CA LEU A 219 10.38 26.25 7.40
C LEU A 219 9.16 26.81 6.66
N LYS A 220 9.33 27.25 5.41
CA LYS A 220 8.23 27.72 4.57
C LYS A 220 7.18 26.63 4.38
N MET A 221 7.58 25.40 4.08
CA MET A 221 6.66 24.28 3.87
C MET A 221 5.75 23.98 5.07
N TYR A 222 6.29 24.05 6.29
CA TYR A 222 5.56 23.69 7.52
C TYR A 222 4.90 24.88 8.23
N PHE A 223 5.43 26.09 8.09
CA PHE A 223 4.98 27.28 8.82
C PHE A 223 4.52 28.42 7.91
N GLU A 224 4.20 28.14 6.64
CA GLU A 224 3.77 29.18 5.67
C GLU A 224 2.64 30.06 6.23
N GLU A 225 1.64 29.44 6.86
CA GLU A 225 0.51 30.16 7.46
C GLU A 225 0.95 31.11 8.58
N ASP A 226 1.88 30.66 9.44
CA ASP A 226 2.34 31.42 10.60
C ASP A 226 3.26 32.57 10.17
N MET A 227 4.07 32.38 9.11
CA MET A 227 4.92 33.41 8.50
C MET A 227 4.10 34.57 7.94
N LEU A 228 3.01 34.27 7.25
CA LEU A 228 2.15 35.26 6.60
C LEU A 228 1.35 36.09 7.61
N MET A 229 0.90 35.48 8.71
CA MET A 229 0.20 36.22 9.78
C MET A 229 1.12 37.24 10.46
N GLU A 230 2.40 36.94 10.62
CA GLU A 230 3.39 37.87 11.18
C GLU A 230 3.66 39.05 10.23
N GLU A 231 3.70 38.81 8.90
CA GLU A 231 3.85 39.86 7.90
C GLU A 231 2.64 40.82 7.87
N GLN A 232 1.41 40.31 8.08
CA GLN A 232 0.21 41.13 8.19
C GLN A 232 0.23 42.02 9.45
N HIS A 233 0.57 41.46 10.61
CA HIS A 233 0.68 42.23 11.85
C HIS A 233 1.81 43.28 11.82
N SER A 234 2.92 43.00 11.12
CA SER A 234 4.00 43.98 10.95
C SER A 234 3.65 45.14 10.00
N LYS A 235 2.61 45.00 9.16
CA LYS A 235 2.09 46.09 8.32
C LYS A 235 1.02 46.94 9.03
N GLU A 236 0.35 46.39 10.03
CA GLU A 236 -0.67 47.12 10.83
C GLU A 236 -0.07 47.90 12.01
N GLY A 237 1.16 47.57 12.46
CA GLY A 237 1.83 48.21 13.59
C GLY A 237 2.38 49.64 13.35
N GLY A 238 1.85 50.36 12.36
CA GLY A 238 2.38 51.64 11.88
C GLY A 238 1.35 52.73 11.64
N VAL A 239 0.25 52.81 12.41
CA VAL A 239 -0.61 54.01 12.48
C VAL A 239 -1.20 54.12 13.89
N GLU A 240 -0.77 55.11 14.67
CA GLU A 240 -1.51 55.60 15.83
C GLU A 240 -2.50 56.70 15.39
N ASN A 241 -3.69 56.65 16.00
CA ASN A 241 -4.78 57.64 16.04
C ASN A 241 -5.68 57.82 14.79
N GLY A 242 -6.91 57.29 14.92
CA GLY A 242 -8.07 57.68 14.10
C GLY A 242 -9.28 56.77 14.34
N GLN A 243 -10.23 57.25 15.15
CA GLN A 243 -11.65 56.89 15.29
C GLN A 243 -12.11 55.45 14.94
N ALA A 244 -12.73 54.83 15.94
CA ALA A 244 -13.53 53.62 15.79
C ALA A 244 -14.75 53.88 14.88
N ASP A 245 -14.66 53.45 13.62
CA ASP A 245 -15.82 53.22 12.77
C ASP A 245 -16.16 51.72 12.78
N SER A 246 -17.32 51.44 13.36
CA SER A 246 -18.02 50.17 13.27
C SER A 246 -18.54 49.96 11.85
N ASN A 247 -17.78 49.26 11.01
CA ASN A 247 -18.33 48.61 9.83
C ASN A 247 -17.90 47.13 9.87
N GLU A 248 -18.77 46.31 10.47
CA GLU A 248 -18.83 44.90 10.12
C GLU A 248 -19.19 44.83 8.63
N ASP A 249 -18.17 44.62 7.79
CA ASP A 249 -18.32 44.22 6.39
C ASP A 249 -19.01 42.84 6.36
N THR A 250 -20.32 42.91 6.50
CA THR A 250 -21.26 41.84 6.23
C THR A 250 -21.24 41.65 4.73
N PHE A 251 -20.29 40.87 4.23
CA PHE A 251 -20.39 40.33 2.89
C PHE A 251 -21.79 39.69 2.76
N PRO A 252 -22.58 40.02 1.73
CA PRO A 252 -23.80 39.27 1.47
C PRO A 252 -23.37 37.82 1.31
N ILE A 253 -23.90 36.94 2.17
CA ILE A 253 -23.78 35.50 2.00
C ILE A 253 -24.58 35.18 0.75
N ALA A 254 -23.98 35.33 -0.42
CA ALA A 254 -24.41 34.62 -1.60
C ALA A 254 -24.38 33.15 -1.19
N GLU A 255 -25.54 32.49 -1.19
CA GLU A 255 -25.65 31.07 -0.88
C GLU A 255 -24.68 30.31 -1.79
N ALA A 256 -23.50 29.96 -1.27
CA ALA A 256 -22.54 29.17 -2.01
C ALA A 256 -23.24 27.86 -2.39
N LYS A 257 -23.44 27.65 -3.69
CA LYS A 257 -24.11 26.48 -4.24
C LYS A 257 -23.47 25.23 -3.65
N ARG A 258 -24.19 24.52 -2.79
CA ARG A 258 -23.69 23.32 -2.11
C ARG A 258 -23.44 22.24 -3.15
N MET A 259 -22.17 21.91 -3.42
CA MET A 259 -21.80 20.91 -4.43
C MET A 259 -21.99 19.47 -3.95
N PHE A 260 -21.89 19.23 -2.65
CA PHE A 260 -21.99 17.89 -2.09
C PHE A 260 -22.89 17.87 -0.84
N GLU A 261 -23.58 16.75 -0.62
CA GLU A 261 -24.34 16.53 0.61
C GLU A 261 -23.39 16.39 1.84
N PRO A 262 -23.76 16.97 3.00
CA PRO A 262 -23.09 16.69 4.26
C PRO A 262 -23.11 15.19 4.59
N HIS A 263 -22.04 14.69 5.23
CA HIS A 263 -22.01 13.29 5.66
C HIS A 263 -22.85 13.08 6.92
N LEU A 264 -23.51 11.93 7.03
CA LEU A 264 -24.25 11.54 8.23
C LEU A 264 -23.36 11.48 9.47
N GLU A 265 -23.91 11.84 10.62
CA GLU A 265 -23.20 11.70 11.89
C GLU A 265 -22.93 10.22 12.21
N LYS A 266 -21.85 9.95 12.95
CA LYS A 266 -21.47 8.57 13.30
C LYS A 266 -22.58 7.81 14.04
N LYS A 267 -23.34 8.48 14.91
CA LYS A 267 -24.43 7.84 15.67
C LYS A 267 -25.56 7.40 14.74
N GLU A 268 -25.98 8.30 13.85
CA GLU A 268 -27.01 8.03 12.86
C GLU A 268 -26.58 6.95 11.87
N MET A 269 -25.34 6.99 11.40
CA MET A 269 -24.77 5.97 10.53
C MET A 269 -24.78 4.58 11.18
N ILE A 270 -24.42 4.48 12.48
CA ILE A 270 -24.48 3.21 13.21
C ILE A 270 -25.92 2.71 13.32
N GLN A 271 -26.88 3.61 13.58
CA GLN A 271 -28.29 3.25 13.68
C GLN A 271 -28.83 2.75 12.33
N ARG A 272 -28.63 3.51 11.25
CA ARG A 272 -29.07 3.12 9.91
C ARG A 272 -28.39 1.84 9.39
N LEU A 273 -27.14 1.56 9.78
CA LEU A 273 -26.47 0.29 9.49
C LEU A 273 -27.12 -0.89 10.22
N ARG A 274 -27.65 -0.69 11.44
CA ARG A 274 -28.38 -1.73 12.19
C ARG A 274 -29.77 -1.96 11.62
N ASP A 275 -30.41 -0.88 11.19
CA ASP A 275 -31.75 -0.91 10.59
C ASP A 275 -31.70 -1.37 9.11
N ASN A 276 -30.52 -1.76 8.59
CA ASN A 276 -30.26 -2.19 7.22
C ASN A 276 -30.67 -1.18 6.12
N LEU A 277 -30.79 0.10 6.47
CA LEU A 277 -31.12 1.19 5.53
C LEU A 277 -29.92 1.63 4.68
N ILE A 278 -28.71 1.35 5.18
CA ILE A 278 -27.45 1.63 4.50
C ILE A 278 -26.53 0.42 4.61
N VAL A 279 -25.62 0.29 3.64
CA VAL A 279 -24.64 -0.79 3.56
C VAL A 279 -23.22 -0.24 3.67
N LYS A 280 -22.33 -1.03 4.25
CA LYS A 280 -20.91 -0.71 4.38
C LYS A 280 -20.12 -1.44 3.30
N GLY A 281 -19.19 -0.75 2.65
CA GLY A 281 -18.29 -1.37 1.68
C GLY A 281 -17.00 -0.60 1.46
N ILE A 282 -16.13 -1.17 0.61
CA ILE A 282 -14.86 -0.55 0.19
C ILE A 282 -15.09 0.18 -1.14
N PHE A 283 -14.76 1.46 -1.17
CA PHE A 283 -14.94 2.34 -2.32
C PHE A 283 -13.79 2.20 -3.33
N GLN A 284 -14.08 1.83 -4.56
CA GLN A 284 -13.13 1.62 -5.64
C GLN A 284 -13.45 2.52 -6.83
N VAL A 285 -12.70 3.61 -6.96
CA VAL A 285 -12.75 4.49 -8.14
C VAL A 285 -12.43 3.70 -9.42
N ILE A 286 -13.33 3.80 -10.39
CA ILE A 286 -13.15 3.35 -11.78
C ILE A 286 -12.68 4.53 -12.63
N CYS A 287 -13.42 5.64 -12.55
CA CYS A 287 -13.11 6.91 -13.22
C CYS A 287 -13.27 8.04 -12.21
N VAL A 288 -12.23 8.87 -12.06
CA VAL A 288 -12.19 9.95 -11.07
C VAL A 288 -13.36 10.91 -11.30
N ASN A 289 -14.03 11.31 -10.21
CA ASN A 289 -15.21 12.21 -10.20
C ASN A 289 -16.42 11.75 -11.01
N LYS A 290 -16.34 10.58 -11.65
CA LYS A 290 -17.32 10.11 -12.64
C LYS A 290 -17.95 8.81 -12.18
N MET A 291 -17.14 7.80 -11.84
CA MET A 291 -17.65 6.46 -11.58
C MET A 291 -16.83 5.70 -10.54
N ALA A 292 -17.51 5.05 -9.61
CA ALA A 292 -16.90 4.18 -8.63
C ALA A 292 -17.77 2.98 -8.32
N LEU A 293 -17.13 1.93 -7.83
CA LEU A 293 -17.76 0.71 -7.36
C LEU A 293 -17.59 0.61 -5.85
N VAL A 294 -18.63 0.20 -5.14
CA VAL A 294 -18.53 -0.12 -3.72
C VAL A 294 -18.69 -1.62 -3.55
N LYS A 295 -17.60 -2.27 -3.12
CA LYS A 295 -17.58 -3.71 -2.85
C LYS A 295 -18.06 -3.96 -1.43
N ILE A 296 -19.22 -4.61 -1.27
CA ILE A 296 -19.83 -4.94 0.03
C ILE A 296 -19.34 -6.32 0.47
N THR A 297 -19.48 -7.31 -0.41
CA THR A 297 -19.02 -8.68 -0.25
C THR A 297 -18.17 -9.08 -1.46
N ASP A 298 -17.72 -10.33 -1.54
CA ASP A 298 -17.01 -10.81 -2.74
C ASP A 298 -17.90 -10.93 -3.98
N THR A 299 -19.22 -10.91 -3.81
CA THR A 299 -20.22 -11.07 -4.89
C THR A 299 -21.10 -9.85 -5.08
N ASP A 300 -21.33 -9.06 -4.02
CA ASP A 300 -22.24 -7.92 -4.06
C ASP A 300 -21.48 -6.61 -4.22
N GLU A 301 -21.80 -5.91 -5.30
CA GLU A 301 -21.18 -4.67 -5.71
C GLU A 301 -22.26 -3.61 -6.00
N VAL A 302 -22.02 -2.37 -5.60
CA VAL A 302 -22.92 -1.24 -5.84
C VAL A 302 -22.21 -0.19 -6.69
N LEU A 303 -22.83 0.21 -7.79
CA LEU A 303 -22.28 1.20 -8.71
C LEU A 303 -22.68 2.62 -8.28
N ILE A 304 -21.70 3.51 -8.21
CA ILE A 304 -21.86 4.93 -7.88
C ILE A 304 -21.48 5.74 -9.11
N ARG A 305 -22.42 6.54 -9.62
CA ARG A 305 -22.23 7.42 -10.79
C ARG A 305 -22.35 8.89 -10.37
N GLY A 306 -21.45 9.74 -10.87
CA GLY A 306 -21.40 11.18 -10.63
C GLY A 306 -20.65 11.58 -9.36
N SER A 307 -19.94 12.70 -9.43
CA SER A 307 -19.15 13.26 -8.32
C SER A 307 -20.01 13.50 -7.08
N GLU A 308 -21.22 14.04 -7.25
CA GLU A 308 -22.17 14.34 -6.18
C GLU A 308 -22.49 13.09 -5.34
N ARG A 309 -22.81 11.96 -6.01
CA ARG A 309 -23.15 10.68 -5.35
C ARG A 309 -21.91 9.96 -4.80
N MET A 310 -20.74 10.18 -5.38
CA MET A 310 -19.46 9.73 -4.79
C MET A 310 -19.14 10.46 -3.48
N ASN A 311 -19.71 11.66 -3.27
CA ASN A 311 -19.73 12.42 -2.04
C ASN A 311 -18.37 12.47 -1.29
N ARG A 312 -17.35 12.99 -1.97
CA ARG A 312 -16.00 13.22 -1.42
C ARG A 312 -15.30 11.96 -0.90
N ALA A 313 -15.68 10.77 -1.38
CA ALA A 313 -14.98 9.51 -1.09
C ALA A 313 -13.72 9.35 -1.96
N LEU A 314 -12.68 8.74 -1.38
CA LEU A 314 -11.41 8.45 -2.06
C LEU A 314 -11.26 6.95 -2.31
N HIS A 315 -10.40 6.59 -3.25
CA HIS A 315 -10.08 5.19 -3.54
C HIS A 315 -9.60 4.45 -2.29
N ASN A 316 -10.19 3.28 -2.02
CA ASN A 316 -10.03 2.43 -0.84
C ASN A 316 -10.55 3.00 0.49
N ASP A 317 -11.41 4.03 0.47
CA ASP A 317 -12.16 4.44 1.65
C ASP A 317 -13.19 3.35 2.05
N VAL A 318 -13.42 3.21 3.35
CA VAL A 318 -14.54 2.42 3.88
C VAL A 318 -15.73 3.37 4.02
N VAL A 319 -16.77 3.14 3.23
CA VAL A 319 -17.90 4.06 3.07
C VAL A 319 -19.22 3.42 3.51
N ALA A 320 -20.17 4.27 3.89
CA ALA A 320 -21.57 3.94 4.05
C ALA A 320 -22.34 4.40 2.80
N VAL A 321 -23.11 3.49 2.22
CA VAL A 321 -23.85 3.69 0.96
C VAL A 321 -25.32 3.44 1.20
N GLN A 322 -26.15 4.34 0.66
CA GLN A 322 -27.59 4.12 0.54
C GLN A 322 -27.88 3.56 -0.86
N ILE A 323 -28.61 2.44 -0.92
CA ILE A 323 -29.05 1.83 -2.18
C ILE A 323 -30.23 2.65 -2.72
N LEU A 324 -30.26 2.87 -4.03
CA LEU A 324 -31.35 3.58 -4.71
C LEU A 324 -32.36 2.55 -5.23
N GLU A 325 -33.65 2.77 -4.97
CA GLU A 325 -34.71 1.76 -5.22
C GLU A 325 -35.20 1.70 -6.67
N ASP A 326 -34.94 2.71 -7.50
CA ASP A 326 -35.38 2.75 -8.90
C ASP A 326 -34.26 3.09 -9.88
N GLY A 327 -34.40 2.61 -11.12
CA GLY A 327 -33.52 2.81 -12.28
C GLY A 327 -33.32 4.27 -12.74
N GLY A 328 -33.39 5.26 -11.85
CA GLY A 328 -33.02 6.68 -12.07
C GLY A 328 -31.51 6.91 -12.27
N GLY A 329 -30.85 5.97 -12.96
CA GLY A 329 -29.45 6.00 -13.33
C GLY A 329 -29.17 5.42 -14.73
N GLU A 330 -30.20 4.99 -15.48
CA GLU A 330 -30.09 4.79 -16.93
C GLU A 330 -30.08 6.17 -17.58
N LEU A 331 -28.88 6.63 -17.95
CA LEU A 331 -28.73 7.70 -18.93
C LEU A 331 -29.26 7.18 -20.27
N SER A 332 -29.89 8.04 -21.05
CA SER A 332 -30.23 7.67 -22.43
C SER A 332 -28.95 7.29 -23.21
N GLY A 333 -29.05 6.44 -24.23
CA GLY A 333 -27.86 5.95 -24.96
C GLY A 333 -26.94 7.06 -25.49
N GLN A 334 -27.51 8.24 -25.83
CA GLN A 334 -26.75 9.43 -26.24
C GLN A 334 -26.01 10.11 -25.08
N GLU A 335 -26.62 10.20 -23.89
CA GLU A 335 -25.97 10.78 -22.71
C GLU A 335 -24.86 9.85 -22.17
N GLU A 336 -24.97 8.52 -22.32
CA GLU A 336 -23.83 7.63 -22.05
C GLU A 336 -22.69 7.86 -23.06
N GLU A 337 -22.98 8.05 -24.36
CA GLU A 337 -21.98 8.33 -25.40
C GLU A 337 -21.25 9.66 -25.17
N ASP A 338 -21.98 10.74 -24.90
CA ASP A 338 -21.40 12.07 -24.58
C ASP A 338 -20.57 12.02 -23.28
N TYR A 339 -21.02 11.24 -22.30
CA TYR A 339 -20.28 11.02 -21.05
C TYR A 339 -18.94 10.30 -21.27
N PHE A 340 -18.86 9.37 -22.21
CA PHE A 340 -17.61 8.72 -22.60
C PHE A 340 -16.73 9.61 -23.50
N GLU A 341 -17.31 10.54 -24.28
CA GLU A 341 -16.56 11.57 -25.02
C GLU A 341 -15.88 12.58 -24.08
N GLU A 342 -16.55 13.04 -23.00
CA GLU A 342 -15.91 13.87 -21.97
C GLU A 342 -14.77 13.14 -21.20
N VAL A 343 -14.65 11.81 -21.33
CA VAL A 343 -13.52 11.04 -20.75
C VAL A 343 -12.28 11.10 -21.68
N ILE A 344 -12.44 11.54 -22.93
CA ILE A 344 -11.38 11.58 -23.98
C ILE A 344 -10.44 12.77 -23.80
N SER A 345 -10.82 13.78 -23.02
CA SER A 345 -10.09 15.04 -22.87
C SER A 345 -9.67 15.29 -21.42
N PRO A 346 -8.57 14.66 -20.94
CA PRO A 346 -7.90 15.09 -19.71
C PRO A 346 -7.55 16.59 -19.73
N GLU A 347 -7.51 17.19 -20.92
CA GLU A 347 -7.27 18.61 -21.21
C GLU A 347 -8.52 19.49 -20.98
N GLU A 348 -9.75 18.97 -21.13
CA GLU A 348 -10.98 19.76 -20.94
C GLU A 348 -11.35 19.89 -19.45
N GLU A 349 -11.11 18.86 -18.62
CA GLU A 349 -11.18 19.00 -17.15
C GLU A 349 -10.21 20.08 -16.63
N GLN A 350 -9.09 20.31 -17.33
CA GLN A 350 -8.10 21.34 -17.01
C GLN A 350 -8.61 22.74 -17.39
N HIS A 351 -9.36 22.89 -18.49
CA HIS A 351 -9.91 24.17 -18.94
C HIS A 351 -11.19 24.60 -18.20
N GLU A 352 -12.04 23.68 -17.77
CA GLU A 352 -13.29 24.01 -17.05
C GLU A 352 -13.06 24.52 -15.61
N GLY A 353 -12.03 24.02 -14.93
CA GLY A 353 -11.71 24.42 -13.56
C GLY A 353 -11.36 25.91 -13.41
N GLY A 354 -10.97 26.59 -14.49
CA GLY A 354 -10.65 28.00 -14.51
C GLY A 354 -11.81 28.94 -14.86
N LYS A 355 -12.96 28.44 -15.34
CA LYS A 355 -14.10 29.28 -15.76
C LYS A 355 -15.17 29.49 -14.67
N GLN A 356 -15.24 28.62 -13.67
CA GLN A 356 -16.33 28.65 -12.67
C GLN A 356 -16.14 29.64 -11.49
N GLN A 357 -15.14 30.53 -11.52
CA GLN A 357 -14.95 31.56 -10.48
C GLN A 357 -15.13 33.01 -10.95
N GLU A 358 -15.46 33.24 -12.23
CA GLU A 358 -15.80 34.57 -12.72
C GLU A 358 -17.32 34.69 -12.83
N GLY A 359 -17.91 35.44 -11.91
CA GLY A 359 -19.30 35.87 -12.02
C GLY A 359 -19.40 36.94 -13.11
N GLU A 360 -19.87 36.57 -14.28
CA GLU A 360 -20.32 37.54 -15.29
C GLU A 360 -21.84 37.71 -15.22
N LEU A 361 -22.24 38.95 -14.95
CA LEU A 361 -23.60 39.45 -15.11
C LEU A 361 -24.05 39.26 -16.57
N HIS A 362 -25.00 38.37 -16.81
CA HIS A 362 -25.87 38.46 -17.98
C HIS A 362 -27.33 38.60 -17.55
N GLN A 363 -27.87 39.80 -17.79
CA GLN A 363 -29.30 40.11 -17.74
C GLN A 363 -30.03 39.36 -18.85
N GLY A 364 -31.12 38.66 -18.52
CA GLY A 364 -31.95 38.04 -19.56
C GLY A 364 -33.13 37.19 -19.08
N LYS A 365 -34.24 37.87 -18.78
CA LYS A 365 -35.66 37.48 -19.02
C LYS A 365 -36.23 36.20 -18.36
N THR A 366 -37.09 36.49 -17.38
CA THR A 366 -38.35 35.84 -17.01
C THR A 366 -38.93 34.83 -18.01
N HIS A 367 -39.21 33.60 -17.53
CA HIS A 367 -40.42 32.87 -17.87
C HIS A 367 -40.95 32.13 -16.63
N GLU A 368 -42.20 32.44 -16.31
CA GLU A 368 -43.01 31.88 -15.23
C GLU A 368 -43.41 30.42 -15.54
N GLY A 369 -43.56 29.61 -14.48
CA GLY A 369 -44.08 28.25 -14.61
C GLY A 369 -44.35 27.58 -13.26
N GLY A 370 -45.49 27.91 -12.65
CA GLY A 370 -46.35 26.98 -11.90
C GLY A 370 -45.81 26.29 -10.65
N LYS A 371 -46.12 26.85 -9.47
CA LYS A 371 -46.21 26.11 -8.21
C LYS A 371 -47.43 25.19 -8.24
N GLN A 372 -47.27 23.90 -7.95
CA GLN A 372 -48.34 23.10 -7.34
C GLN A 372 -47.78 22.37 -6.11
N GLN A 373 -48.50 22.58 -5.01
CA GLN A 373 -48.34 21.96 -3.70
C GLN A 373 -48.81 20.51 -3.78
N GLU A 374 -48.02 19.57 -3.27
CA GLU A 374 -48.52 18.25 -2.91
C GLU A 374 -48.74 18.20 -1.39
N GLY A 375 -50.01 18.07 -1.02
CA GLY A 375 -50.46 17.82 0.32
C GLY A 375 -50.36 16.33 0.67
N GLU A 376 -50.04 16.08 1.92
CA GLU A 376 -50.03 14.77 2.57
C GLU A 376 -51.41 14.11 2.50
N LEU A 377 -51.46 12.84 2.08
CA LEU A 377 -52.57 11.96 2.42
C LEU A 377 -52.05 10.59 2.84
N HIS A 378 -52.12 10.35 4.15
CA HIS A 378 -52.04 9.03 4.76
C HIS A 378 -53.24 8.18 4.33
N GLN A 379 -52.99 7.01 3.75
CA GLN A 379 -53.87 5.85 3.88
C GLN A 379 -53.04 4.57 4.01
N GLY A 380 -53.09 3.96 5.19
CA GLY A 380 -52.55 2.63 5.43
C GLY A 380 -53.53 1.53 5.02
N LYS A 381 -53.00 0.42 4.50
CA LYS A 381 -53.67 -0.90 4.47
C LYS A 381 -52.64 -2.03 4.59
N THR A 382 -52.68 -2.67 5.76
CA THR A 382 -52.61 -4.12 6.07
C THR A 382 -51.85 -5.11 5.17
N HIS A 383 -50.97 -5.88 5.83
CA HIS A 383 -50.33 -7.13 5.39
C HIS A 383 -51.33 -8.24 5.04
N GLU A 384 -51.01 -9.05 4.01
CA GLU A 384 -51.06 -10.53 4.03
C GLU A 384 -50.48 -11.13 2.72
N GLY A 385 -49.73 -12.24 2.82
CA GLY A 385 -49.61 -13.25 1.76
C GLY A 385 -48.27 -13.36 1.01
N GLU A 386 -47.42 -14.29 1.45
CA GLU A 386 -46.23 -14.77 0.74
C GLU A 386 -46.59 -15.56 -0.53
N THR A 387 -45.86 -15.34 -1.63
CA THR A 387 -45.43 -16.41 -2.57
C THR A 387 -44.11 -15.98 -3.24
N PRO A 388 -43.10 -16.88 -3.39
CA PRO A 388 -41.82 -16.52 -3.99
C PRO A 388 -41.87 -16.71 -5.52
N PRO A 389 -41.44 -15.73 -6.35
CA PRO A 389 -41.23 -16.00 -7.76
C PRO A 389 -39.86 -16.65 -7.96
N LYS A 390 -39.91 -17.79 -8.67
CA LYS A 390 -38.79 -18.61 -9.11
C LYS A 390 -37.81 -17.82 -10.01
N SER A 391 -36.53 -18.04 -9.71
CA SER A 391 -35.31 -18.02 -10.55
C SER A 391 -35.36 -17.58 -12.02
N ASN A 392 -34.36 -16.74 -12.36
CA ASN A 392 -33.79 -16.41 -13.68
C ASN A 392 -34.23 -15.11 -14.38
N ALA A 393 -34.24 -14.00 -13.64
CA ALA A 393 -34.11 -12.66 -14.22
C ALA A 393 -32.66 -12.16 -14.02
N ARG A 394 -32.03 -11.62 -15.07
CA ARG A 394 -30.74 -10.91 -14.99
C ARG A 394 -30.82 -9.89 -13.85
N LYS A 395 -30.05 -10.05 -12.77
CA LYS A 395 -29.94 -9.00 -11.74
C LYS A 395 -29.45 -7.72 -12.42
N GLY A 396 -30.30 -6.69 -12.48
CA GLY A 396 -29.90 -5.36 -12.90
C GLY A 396 -28.76 -4.84 -12.02
N LYS A 397 -27.91 -3.94 -12.57
CA LYS A 397 -26.85 -3.31 -11.79
C LYS A 397 -27.48 -2.51 -10.65
N VAL A 398 -27.00 -2.73 -9.42
CA VAL A 398 -27.48 -2.01 -8.23
C VAL A 398 -26.76 -0.66 -8.15
N TYR A 399 -27.51 0.42 -8.03
CA TYR A 399 -26.97 1.78 -7.91
C TYR A 399 -27.09 2.30 -6.47
N GLY A 400 -26.17 3.18 -6.08
CA GLY A 400 -26.18 3.77 -4.75
C GLY A 400 -25.59 5.19 -4.70
N LYS A 401 -25.68 5.81 -3.52
CA LYS A 401 -24.97 7.05 -3.17
C LYS A 401 -24.23 6.92 -1.85
N VAL A 402 -23.05 7.55 -1.77
CA VAL A 402 -22.25 7.59 -0.53
C VAL A 402 -22.84 8.63 0.41
N VAL A 403 -23.25 8.18 1.60
CA VAL A 403 -23.86 9.05 2.63
C VAL A 403 -22.90 9.37 3.78
N GLY A 404 -21.77 8.67 3.85
CA GLY A 404 -20.72 8.98 4.82
C GLY A 404 -19.49 8.11 4.72
N ILE A 405 -18.44 8.55 5.37
CA ILE A 405 -17.12 7.92 5.33
C ILE A 405 -16.80 7.38 6.72
N ILE A 406 -16.72 6.05 6.84
CA ILE A 406 -16.48 5.35 8.10
C ILE A 406 -15.00 5.42 8.46
N SER A 407 -14.15 5.14 7.49
CA SER A 407 -12.69 5.23 7.62
C SER A 407 -12.08 5.68 6.31
N ARG A 408 -11.26 6.73 6.37
CA ARG A 408 -10.40 7.11 5.26
C ARG A 408 -9.33 6.04 5.05
N GLY A 409 -8.99 5.79 3.79
CA GLY A 409 -7.84 4.99 3.39
C GLY A 409 -6.53 5.76 3.57
N ARG A 410 -5.70 5.75 2.52
CA ARG A 410 -4.43 6.48 2.47
C ARG A 410 -4.66 8.00 2.42
N LYS A 411 -3.75 8.78 2.99
CA LYS A 411 -3.82 10.25 3.01
C LYS A 411 -2.65 10.96 2.34
N GLU A 412 -1.52 10.26 2.20
CA GLU A 412 -0.27 10.77 1.64
C GLU A 412 -0.17 10.27 0.20
N TYR A 413 0.04 11.16 -0.76
CA TYR A 413 0.10 10.84 -2.18
C TYR A 413 1.34 11.46 -2.80
N GLY A 414 2.09 10.68 -3.58
CA GLY A 414 3.20 11.20 -4.36
C GLY A 414 2.75 11.61 -5.75
N GLY A 415 3.36 12.64 -6.33
CA GLY A 415 2.96 13.16 -7.64
C GLY A 415 3.66 14.45 -8.01
N VAL A 416 3.02 15.27 -8.85
CA VAL A 416 3.58 16.53 -9.35
C VAL A 416 2.62 17.69 -9.17
N ILE A 417 3.19 18.89 -9.03
CA ILE A 417 2.43 20.13 -9.08
C ILE A 417 2.36 20.61 -10.52
N LYS A 418 1.13 20.77 -11.02
CA LYS A 418 0.82 21.52 -12.23
C LYS A 418 0.48 22.95 -11.83
N ALA A 419 1.34 23.89 -12.24
CA ALA A 419 1.03 25.31 -12.15
C ALA A 419 0.10 25.67 -13.32
N TYR A 420 -1.04 26.30 -13.02
CA TYR A 420 -1.88 26.91 -14.04
C TYR A 420 -1.45 28.37 -14.20
N GLU A 421 -0.80 28.70 -15.31
CA GLU A 421 -0.41 30.06 -15.64
C GLU A 421 -1.64 30.81 -16.18
N LYS A 422 -2.42 31.41 -15.28
CA LYS A 422 -3.25 32.59 -15.61
C LYS A 422 -2.75 33.78 -14.78
N GLU A 423 -2.67 34.90 -15.47
CA GLU A 423 -1.75 36.02 -15.29
C GLU A 423 -2.04 37.02 -14.14
N GLN A 424 -0.99 37.76 -13.79
CA GLN A 424 -0.94 39.19 -13.41
C GLN A 424 -1.20 39.71 -11.97
N ASN A 425 -1.35 38.89 -10.93
CA ASN A 425 -1.38 39.42 -9.55
C ASN A 425 -0.39 38.75 -8.60
N ALA A 426 0.76 39.40 -8.41
CA ALA A 426 1.91 38.93 -7.60
C ALA A 426 1.67 38.89 -6.07
N HIS A 427 0.46 39.20 -5.59
CA HIS A 427 0.17 39.34 -4.14
C HIS A 427 -0.98 38.47 -3.61
N ARG A 428 -1.51 37.51 -4.37
CA ARG A 428 -2.48 36.52 -3.87
C ARG A 428 -1.90 35.11 -3.90
N LYS A 429 -2.23 34.29 -2.88
CA LYS A 429 -1.88 32.87 -2.78
C LYS A 429 -2.10 32.18 -4.13
N LYS A 430 -1.04 31.73 -4.80
CA LYS A 430 -1.18 30.96 -6.04
C LYS A 430 -1.83 29.62 -5.67
N ILE A 431 -3.00 29.35 -6.23
CA ILE A 431 -3.66 28.06 -6.11
C ILE A 431 -2.93 27.11 -7.05
N LEU A 432 -2.30 26.07 -6.49
CA LEU A 432 -1.56 25.06 -7.25
C LEU A 432 -2.40 23.77 -7.30
N PHE A 433 -2.37 23.07 -8.44
CA PHE A 433 -3.04 21.78 -8.58
C PHE A 433 -2.01 20.66 -8.55
N PHE A 434 -2.19 19.72 -7.63
CA PHE A 434 -1.37 18.52 -7.52
C PHE A 434 -2.04 17.36 -8.25
N LYS A 435 -1.32 16.76 -9.22
CA LYS A 435 -1.67 15.51 -9.89
C LYS A 435 -0.95 14.37 -9.18
N ALA A 436 -1.70 13.48 -8.54
CA ALA A 436 -1.14 12.29 -7.94
C ALA A 436 -0.64 11.31 -9.02
N PHE A 437 0.38 10.53 -8.68
CA PHE A 437 0.89 9.41 -9.49
C PHE A 437 -0.19 8.32 -9.73
N ASN A 438 -1.13 8.22 -8.80
CA ASN A 438 -2.29 7.37 -8.93
C ASN A 438 -3.43 8.12 -9.62
N ASN A 439 -3.70 7.77 -10.88
CA ASN A 439 -4.76 8.38 -11.68
C ASN A 439 -6.18 8.13 -11.12
N LYS A 440 -6.34 7.39 -10.02
CA LYS A 440 -7.62 7.22 -9.28
C LYS A 440 -7.85 8.27 -8.21
N VAL A 441 -6.91 9.19 -8.01
CA VAL A 441 -7.00 10.27 -7.02
C VAL A 441 -7.32 11.57 -7.79
N PRO A 442 -8.34 12.34 -7.36
CA PRO A 442 -8.62 13.63 -7.97
C PRO A 442 -7.46 14.61 -7.76
N TYR A 443 -7.42 15.67 -8.57
CA TYR A 443 -6.51 16.79 -8.31
C TYR A 443 -6.69 17.32 -6.89
N ILE A 444 -5.57 17.62 -6.24
CA ILE A 444 -5.56 18.20 -4.89
C ILE A 444 -5.13 19.66 -5.00
N ILE A 445 -5.90 20.56 -4.37
CA ILE A 445 -5.51 21.97 -4.29
C ILE A 445 -4.45 22.11 -3.20
N VAL A 446 -3.30 22.68 -3.57
CA VAL A 446 -2.22 23.05 -2.67
C VAL A 446 -2.08 24.57 -2.68
N LYS A 447 -2.20 25.20 -1.52
CA LYS A 447 -1.96 26.63 -1.36
C LYS A 447 -0.51 26.81 -0.95
N SER A 448 0.34 27.26 -1.88
CA SER A 448 1.74 27.57 -1.57
C SER A 448 2.30 28.65 -2.49
N SER A 449 3.16 29.49 -1.93
CA SER A 449 3.96 30.50 -2.62
C SER A 449 5.14 29.90 -3.39
N MET A 450 5.53 28.65 -3.11
CA MET A 450 6.69 27.97 -3.72
C MET A 450 6.40 27.31 -5.08
N GLY A 451 5.42 27.82 -5.85
CA GLY A 451 4.99 27.20 -7.11
C GLY A 451 6.11 26.95 -8.14
N GLU A 452 7.05 27.89 -8.27
CA GLU A 452 8.18 27.75 -9.19
C GLU A 452 9.22 26.74 -8.70
N GLU A 453 9.52 26.73 -7.39
CA GLU A 453 10.50 25.81 -6.80
C GLU A 453 10.03 24.36 -6.83
N LEU A 454 8.71 24.14 -6.86
CA LEU A 454 8.07 22.83 -6.91
C LEU A 454 7.78 22.37 -8.36
N LYS A 455 8.00 23.24 -9.35
CA LYS A 455 7.84 22.91 -10.78
C LYS A 455 8.85 21.83 -11.16
N ASN A 456 8.39 20.84 -11.94
CA ASN A 456 9.20 19.71 -12.40
C ASN A 456 9.87 18.88 -11.28
N LYS A 457 9.27 18.85 -10.08
CA LYS A 457 9.70 18.01 -8.96
C LYS A 457 8.61 17.05 -8.55
N ARG A 458 9.01 15.86 -8.08
CA ARG A 458 8.11 14.92 -7.41
C ARG A 458 7.95 15.35 -5.95
N VAL A 459 6.72 15.42 -5.49
CA VAL A 459 6.36 15.87 -4.13
C VAL A 459 5.38 14.91 -3.48
N ILE A 460 5.39 14.87 -2.15
CA ILE A 460 4.39 14.17 -1.34
C ILE A 460 3.40 15.20 -0.82
N VAL A 461 2.11 14.99 -1.09
CA VAL A 461 1.01 15.83 -0.60
C VAL A 461 0.11 15.02 0.31
N VAL A 462 -0.33 15.64 1.40
CA VAL A 462 -1.31 15.07 2.33
C VAL A 462 -2.64 15.80 2.16
N ILE A 463 -3.73 15.04 2.05
CA ILE A 463 -5.08 15.61 2.07
C ILE A 463 -5.46 15.96 3.51
N ASP A 464 -5.69 17.25 3.77
CA ASP A 464 -6.10 17.75 5.09
C ASP A 464 -7.63 17.73 5.22
N LYS A 465 -8.34 18.38 4.28
CA LYS A 465 -9.80 18.48 4.29
C LYS A 465 -10.40 18.51 2.89
N TRP A 466 -11.63 18.03 2.77
CA TRP A 466 -12.44 18.17 1.56
C TRP A 466 -13.79 18.78 1.94
N ASP A 467 -13.92 20.07 1.67
CA ASP A 467 -15.12 20.86 1.96
C ASP A 467 -16.27 20.46 1.02
N TYR A 468 -17.51 20.50 1.50
CA TYR A 468 -18.70 20.19 0.69
C TYR A 468 -19.02 21.27 -0.35
N ASN A 469 -18.39 22.45 -0.25
CA ASN A 469 -18.47 23.51 -1.26
C ASN A 469 -17.33 23.46 -2.30
N SER A 470 -16.38 22.52 -2.19
CA SER A 470 -15.19 22.48 -3.04
C SER A 470 -15.15 21.23 -3.90
N LYS A 471 -15.04 21.39 -5.23
CA LYS A 471 -14.87 20.28 -6.19
C LYS A 471 -13.63 19.42 -5.86
N TYR A 472 -12.55 20.03 -5.39
CA TYR A 472 -11.29 19.36 -5.11
C TYR A 472 -10.94 19.39 -3.61
N PRO A 473 -10.25 18.35 -3.09
CA PRO A 473 -9.71 18.36 -1.73
C PRO A 473 -8.61 19.41 -1.58
N LEU A 474 -8.51 19.97 -0.37
CA LEU A 474 -7.39 20.81 0.05
C LEU A 474 -6.32 19.93 0.70
N GLY A 475 -5.08 20.09 0.26
CA GLY A 475 -3.93 19.42 0.82
C GLY A 475 -2.74 20.35 1.01
N ARG A 476 -1.73 19.81 1.69
CA ARG A 476 -0.45 20.46 1.97
C ARG A 476 0.71 19.61 1.47
N CYS A 477 1.76 20.27 1.00
CA CYS A 477 3.00 19.61 0.64
C CYS A 477 3.73 19.16 1.93
N LEU A 478 4.05 17.87 2.02
CA LEU A 478 4.75 17.28 3.15
C LEU A 478 6.26 17.21 2.90
N SER A 479 6.67 16.84 1.69
CA SER A 479 8.10 16.73 1.34
C SER A 479 8.32 16.77 -0.17
N VAL A 480 9.51 17.21 -0.57
CA VAL A 480 9.98 17.17 -1.96
C VAL A 480 10.91 15.97 -2.11
N LEU A 481 10.57 15.05 -3.01
CA LEU A 481 11.38 13.85 -3.25
C LEU A 481 12.61 14.14 -4.11
N GLY A 482 12.46 14.99 -5.13
CA GLY A 482 13.52 15.33 -6.08
C GLY A 482 12.98 15.76 -7.44
N ILE A 483 13.84 15.74 -8.46
CA ILE A 483 13.53 16.16 -9.84
C ILE A 483 12.79 15.03 -10.57
N CYS A 484 11.82 15.36 -11.42
CA CYS A 484 11.18 14.36 -12.29
C CYS A 484 12.22 13.65 -13.17
N ASP A 485 11.96 12.37 -13.47
CA ASP A 485 12.79 11.50 -14.32
C ASP A 485 14.12 11.03 -13.70
N ASP A 486 14.49 11.54 -12.52
CA ASP A 486 15.64 11.02 -11.77
C ASP A 486 15.31 9.63 -11.17
N ILE A 487 16.23 8.67 -11.36
CA ILE A 487 16.00 7.27 -10.98
C ILE A 487 15.74 7.12 -9.48
N GLU A 488 16.51 7.82 -8.64
CA GLU A 488 16.36 7.74 -7.19
C GLU A 488 15.02 8.36 -6.75
N THR A 489 14.68 9.50 -7.32
CA THR A 489 13.42 10.23 -7.06
C THR A 489 12.19 9.40 -7.44
N GLU A 490 12.17 8.83 -8.65
CA GLU A 490 11.03 8.02 -9.13
C GLU A 490 10.95 6.70 -8.36
N THR A 491 12.07 6.12 -7.95
CA THR A 491 12.03 4.93 -7.10
C THR A 491 11.44 5.25 -5.72
N LYS A 492 11.80 6.40 -5.11
CA LYS A 492 11.16 6.87 -3.86
C LYS A 492 9.66 7.10 -4.03
N LEU A 493 9.23 7.60 -5.19
CA LEU A 493 7.81 7.75 -5.52
C LEU A 493 7.09 6.39 -5.54
N ILE A 494 7.68 5.38 -6.20
CA ILE A 494 7.15 4.00 -6.24
C ILE A 494 7.05 3.42 -4.81
N TYR A 495 8.07 3.61 -3.97
CA TYR A 495 8.04 3.14 -2.59
C TYR A 495 6.90 3.73 -1.77
N ASN A 496 6.72 5.05 -1.88
CA ASN A 496 5.62 5.72 -1.22
C ASN A 496 4.28 5.21 -1.75
N GLU A 497 4.11 5.11 -3.08
CA GLU A 497 2.85 4.70 -3.70
C GLU A 497 2.37 3.32 -3.22
N TYR A 498 3.29 2.36 -3.15
CA TYR A 498 2.99 0.98 -2.79
C TYR A 498 3.28 0.67 -1.31
N ASN A 499 3.47 1.69 -0.47
CA ASN A 499 3.70 1.54 0.98
C ASN A 499 4.83 0.54 1.30
N ILE A 500 5.95 0.67 0.60
CA ILE A 500 7.15 -0.15 0.79
C ILE A 500 8.03 0.54 1.82
N SER A 501 8.40 -0.19 2.87
CA SER A 501 9.29 0.36 3.90
C SER A 501 10.74 0.20 3.46
N THR A 502 11.43 1.33 3.31
CA THR A 502 12.88 1.40 3.06
C THR A 502 13.68 1.75 4.30
N LYS A 503 13.03 1.75 5.47
CA LYS A 503 13.72 2.01 6.75
C LYS A 503 14.82 0.95 6.94
N GLU A 504 15.95 1.35 7.48
CA GLU A 504 16.97 0.39 7.91
C GLU A 504 16.42 -0.51 9.02
N PHE A 505 17.03 -1.70 9.17
CA PHE A 505 16.67 -2.59 10.28
C PHE A 505 17.08 -1.95 11.60
N SER A 506 16.26 -2.17 12.62
CA SER A 506 16.56 -1.72 13.98
C SER A 506 17.83 -2.40 14.51
N GLU A 507 18.65 -1.72 15.32
CA GLU A 507 19.70 -2.36 16.12
C GLU A 507 19.14 -3.52 16.96
N SER A 508 17.92 -3.42 17.47
CA SER A 508 17.27 -4.55 18.17
C SER A 508 17.12 -5.77 17.27
N ALA A 509 16.79 -5.58 15.99
CA ALA A 509 16.76 -6.66 14.99
C ALA A 509 18.17 -7.15 14.65
N TYR A 510 19.16 -6.26 14.51
CA TYR A 510 20.56 -6.65 14.30
C TYR A 510 21.14 -7.42 15.48
N LYS A 511 20.76 -7.11 16.73
CA LYS A 511 21.14 -7.84 17.95
C LYS A 511 20.57 -9.27 18.00
N CYS A 512 19.56 -9.58 17.18
CA CYS A 512 19.05 -10.94 17.02
C CYS A 512 19.88 -11.77 16.02
N LEU A 513 20.81 -11.16 15.28
CA LEU A 513 21.69 -11.89 14.37
C LEU A 513 22.78 -12.64 15.14
N PRO A 514 23.21 -13.80 14.63
CA PRO A 514 24.41 -14.46 15.15
C PRO A 514 25.66 -13.59 14.88
N PRO A 515 26.78 -13.86 15.57
CA PRO A 515 28.03 -13.16 15.32
C PRO A 515 28.55 -13.45 13.90
N ASN A 516 29.40 -12.56 13.36
CA ASN A 516 29.88 -12.66 11.97
C ASN A 516 30.75 -13.90 11.69
N ASP A 517 31.34 -14.50 12.72
CA ASP A 517 32.14 -15.73 12.67
C ASP A 517 31.32 -16.98 12.99
N TRP A 518 29.99 -16.90 12.91
CA TRP A 518 29.11 -18.03 13.20
C TRP A 518 29.41 -19.21 12.27
N ALA A 519 29.57 -20.37 12.88
CA ALA A 519 29.65 -21.66 12.21
C ALA A 519 28.53 -22.57 12.72
N ILE A 520 28.20 -23.60 11.94
CA ILE A 520 27.19 -24.59 12.33
C ILE A 520 27.64 -25.29 13.61
N PRO A 521 26.84 -25.27 14.70
CA PRO A 521 27.19 -25.98 15.93
C PRO A 521 27.24 -27.50 15.72
N GLU A 522 28.18 -28.18 16.39
CA GLU A 522 28.35 -29.65 16.32
C GLU A 522 27.07 -30.44 16.62
N GLU A 523 26.22 -29.93 17.51
CA GLU A 523 24.93 -30.55 17.82
C GLU A 523 23.98 -30.63 16.61
N GLU A 524 24.04 -29.65 15.70
CA GLU A 524 23.17 -29.63 14.52
C GLU A 524 23.57 -30.73 13.53
N TYR A 525 24.85 -31.09 13.46
CA TYR A 525 25.31 -32.23 12.66
C TYR A 525 24.77 -33.58 13.16
N ALA A 526 24.51 -33.71 14.47
CA ALA A 526 23.91 -34.91 15.03
C ALA A 526 22.37 -34.95 14.88
N LYS A 527 21.70 -33.79 14.94
CA LYS A 527 20.22 -33.70 14.89
C LYS A 527 19.64 -33.75 13.48
N ARG A 528 20.42 -33.35 12.46
CA ARG A 528 19.95 -33.20 11.08
C ARG A 528 20.40 -34.34 10.20
N ARG A 529 19.60 -34.66 9.18
CA ARG A 529 19.98 -35.64 8.17
C ARG A 529 21.09 -35.07 7.27
N ASP A 530 22.16 -35.83 7.09
CA ASP A 530 23.33 -35.41 6.32
C ASP A 530 23.18 -35.74 4.82
N PHE A 531 23.29 -34.71 3.98
CA PHE A 531 23.27 -34.79 2.51
C PHE A 531 24.57 -34.23 1.89
N ARG A 532 25.59 -33.90 2.68
CA ARG A 532 26.82 -33.26 2.18
C ARG A 532 27.60 -34.09 1.16
N ASN A 533 27.43 -35.42 1.18
CA ASN A 533 28.05 -36.34 0.25
C ASN A 533 27.15 -36.70 -0.96
N VAL A 534 25.98 -36.08 -1.07
CA VAL A 534 25.05 -36.29 -2.19
C VAL A 534 25.20 -35.14 -3.18
N ILE A 535 25.22 -35.45 -4.48
CA ILE A 535 25.30 -34.44 -5.55
C ILE A 535 24.13 -33.48 -5.39
N THR A 536 24.45 -32.23 -5.06
CA THR A 536 23.50 -31.16 -4.76
C THR A 536 23.92 -29.90 -5.50
N PHE A 537 22.98 -29.20 -6.13
CA PHE A 537 23.25 -27.94 -6.84
C PHE A 537 22.05 -27.00 -6.79
N SER A 538 22.30 -25.71 -6.99
CA SER A 538 21.27 -24.67 -7.17
C SER A 538 21.25 -24.18 -8.62
N ILE A 539 20.09 -23.71 -9.09
CA ILE A 539 19.92 -23.15 -10.43
C ILE A 539 19.12 -21.86 -10.34
N ASP A 540 19.79 -20.74 -10.57
CA ASP A 540 19.28 -19.40 -10.27
C ASP A 540 19.47 -18.42 -11.44
N PRO A 541 18.82 -17.24 -11.41
CA PRO A 541 19.17 -16.16 -12.32
C PRO A 541 20.65 -15.74 -12.16
N PRO A 542 21.28 -15.22 -13.23
CA PRO A 542 22.65 -14.72 -13.13
C PRO A 542 22.74 -13.59 -12.10
N GLY A 543 23.73 -13.66 -11.20
CA GLY A 543 23.93 -12.68 -10.13
C GLY A 543 23.00 -12.83 -8.91
N CYS A 544 22.28 -13.95 -8.79
CA CYS A 544 21.50 -14.27 -7.59
C CYS A 544 22.43 -14.45 -6.38
N GLU A 545 22.13 -13.77 -5.28
CA GLU A 545 22.87 -13.87 -4.00
C GLU A 545 22.04 -14.56 -2.91
N ASP A 546 20.71 -14.49 -3.01
CA ASP A 546 19.72 -15.02 -2.09
C ASP A 546 19.16 -16.37 -2.57
N ILE A 547 20.03 -17.40 -2.56
CA ILE A 547 19.72 -18.75 -3.03
C ILE A 547 18.88 -19.47 -1.96
N ASP A 548 17.57 -19.56 -2.20
CA ASP A 548 16.62 -20.22 -1.30
C ASP A 548 16.63 -21.75 -1.42
N ASP A 549 16.86 -22.28 -2.63
CA ASP A 549 16.64 -23.68 -2.96
C ASP A 549 17.83 -24.37 -3.65
N ALA A 550 17.96 -25.66 -3.37
CA ALA A 550 18.91 -26.57 -4.01
C ALA A 550 18.25 -27.94 -4.24
N LEU A 551 18.67 -28.63 -5.29
CA LEU A 551 18.19 -29.96 -5.63
C LEU A 551 19.32 -30.99 -5.49
N SER A 552 18.98 -32.16 -4.95
CA SER A 552 19.85 -33.33 -4.97
C SER A 552 19.14 -34.52 -5.58
N VAL A 553 19.91 -35.45 -6.15
CA VAL A 553 19.38 -36.69 -6.69
C VAL A 553 20.36 -37.84 -6.49
N ARG A 554 19.84 -39.01 -6.12
CA ARG A 554 20.61 -40.26 -6.07
C ARG A 554 19.74 -41.47 -6.41
N MET A 555 20.36 -42.47 -7.02
CA MET A 555 19.74 -43.78 -7.24
C MET A 555 19.93 -44.63 -5.98
N MET A 556 18.86 -45.26 -5.50
CA MET A 556 18.93 -46.18 -4.35
C MET A 556 19.28 -47.59 -4.83
N GLU A 557 20.32 -48.20 -4.24
CA GLU A 557 20.80 -49.52 -4.63
C GLU A 557 19.74 -50.62 -4.44
N GLY A 558 19.54 -51.45 -5.47
CA GLY A 558 18.76 -52.70 -5.39
C GLY A 558 17.26 -52.64 -5.76
N GLN A 559 16.66 -51.46 -5.96
CA GLN A 559 15.19 -51.35 -6.20
C GLN A 559 14.77 -50.49 -7.40
N ASN A 560 15.70 -49.94 -8.19
CA ASN A 560 15.39 -49.02 -9.30
C ASN A 560 14.53 -47.82 -8.85
N VAL A 561 14.83 -47.30 -7.65
CA VAL A 561 14.14 -46.19 -6.99
C VAL A 561 15.03 -44.96 -7.00
N ILE A 562 14.44 -43.79 -7.25
CA ILE A 562 15.14 -42.51 -7.35
C ILE A 562 14.79 -41.68 -6.11
N GLU A 563 15.79 -41.24 -5.34
CA GLU A 563 15.60 -40.28 -4.25
C GLU A 563 15.98 -38.87 -4.73
N VAL A 564 15.04 -37.93 -4.64
CA VAL A 564 15.25 -36.52 -4.98
C VAL A 564 15.03 -35.66 -3.74
N GLY A 565 16.02 -34.86 -3.37
CA GLY A 565 15.91 -33.87 -2.30
C GLY A 565 15.62 -32.48 -2.84
N VAL A 566 14.55 -31.85 -2.35
CA VAL A 566 14.31 -30.41 -2.50
C VAL A 566 14.70 -29.72 -1.19
N HIS A 567 15.85 -29.06 -1.19
CA HIS A 567 16.46 -28.48 0.00
C HIS A 567 16.20 -26.98 0.05
N ILE A 568 15.50 -26.51 1.08
CA ILE A 568 15.17 -25.08 1.24
C ILE A 568 15.95 -24.50 2.42
N ALA A 569 16.46 -23.28 2.31
CA ALA A 569 17.15 -22.57 3.38
C ALA A 569 16.36 -22.58 4.73
N ASP A 570 16.99 -23.00 5.83
CA ASP A 570 16.34 -23.06 7.15
C ASP A 570 16.38 -21.71 7.88
N VAL A 571 15.68 -20.72 7.34
CA VAL A 571 15.59 -19.37 7.95
C VAL A 571 14.93 -19.42 9.34
N SER A 572 14.05 -20.40 9.59
CA SER A 572 13.38 -20.60 10.88
C SER A 572 14.37 -20.86 12.02
N TYR A 573 15.54 -21.40 11.71
CA TYR A 573 16.61 -21.60 12.68
C TYR A 573 17.15 -20.26 13.22
N PHE A 574 17.35 -19.27 12.35
CA PHE A 574 17.93 -17.97 12.71
C PHE A 574 16.88 -16.96 13.19
N VAL A 575 15.71 -16.92 12.56
CA VAL A 575 14.65 -15.95 12.87
C VAL A 575 13.69 -16.52 13.92
N LYS A 576 14.00 -16.29 15.20
CA LYS A 576 13.20 -16.78 16.34
C LYS A 576 11.87 -16.04 16.49
N GLN A 577 10.83 -16.79 16.84
CA GLN A 577 9.47 -16.29 17.06
C GLN A 577 9.45 -15.11 18.05
N ASN A 578 8.73 -14.03 17.72
CA ASN A 578 8.58 -12.81 18.52
C ASN A 578 9.87 -12.00 18.76
N SER A 579 11.00 -12.37 18.17
CA SER A 579 12.21 -11.54 18.20
C SER A 579 11.97 -10.20 17.50
N ALA A 580 12.81 -9.20 17.76
CA ALA A 580 12.69 -7.91 17.06
C ALA A 580 12.84 -8.07 15.54
N LEU A 581 13.70 -8.99 15.11
CA LEU A 581 13.88 -9.34 13.71
C LEU A 581 12.62 -10.00 13.11
N ASP A 582 11.99 -10.93 13.83
CA ASP A 582 10.74 -11.55 13.42
C ASP A 582 9.60 -10.53 13.26
N LEU A 583 9.47 -9.60 14.20
CA LEU A 583 8.47 -8.54 14.14
C LEU A 583 8.70 -7.59 12.96
N GLU A 584 9.95 -7.36 12.55
CA GLU A 584 10.25 -6.58 11.33
C GLU A 584 9.95 -7.38 10.07
N ALA A 585 10.37 -8.65 10.01
CA ALA A 585 10.06 -9.54 8.89
C ALA A 585 8.54 -9.71 8.71
N SER A 586 7.79 -9.82 9.81
CA SER A 586 6.32 -9.95 9.79
C SER A 586 5.63 -8.68 9.27
N LYS A 587 6.22 -7.49 9.47
CA LYS A 587 5.72 -6.21 8.92
C LYS A 587 6.07 -6.03 7.44
N ARG A 588 7.26 -6.47 7.03
CA ARG A 588 7.74 -6.38 5.63
C ARG A 588 7.07 -7.44 4.74
N CYS A 589 6.83 -8.64 5.27
CA CYS A 589 6.21 -9.81 4.66
C CYS A 589 6.92 -10.42 3.44
N THR A 590 7.51 -9.62 2.57
CA THR A 590 8.18 -10.06 1.34
C THR A 590 9.29 -9.10 0.95
N THR A 591 10.34 -9.61 0.32
CA THR A 591 11.34 -8.80 -0.38
C THR A 591 10.69 -8.19 -1.64
N VAL A 592 11.03 -6.93 -1.94
CA VAL A 592 10.56 -6.24 -3.16
C VAL A 592 11.71 -6.15 -4.16
N TYR A 593 11.50 -6.65 -5.37
CA TYR A 593 12.46 -6.57 -6.47
C TYR A 593 12.03 -5.45 -7.43
N LEU A 594 12.91 -4.46 -7.60
CA LEU A 594 12.86 -3.44 -8.64
C LEU A 594 14.04 -3.66 -9.59
N ILE A 595 14.06 -2.96 -10.72
CA ILE A 595 15.15 -3.14 -11.71
C ILE A 595 16.51 -2.69 -11.16
N ASN A 596 16.54 -1.56 -10.45
CA ASN A 596 17.76 -0.97 -9.93
C ASN A 596 18.12 -1.40 -8.51
N GLN A 597 17.19 -2.00 -7.76
CA GLN A 597 17.41 -2.29 -6.34
C GLN A 597 16.46 -3.36 -5.78
N ARG A 598 16.91 -3.96 -4.68
CA ARG A 598 16.19 -4.97 -3.89
C ARG A 598 15.93 -4.42 -2.49
N VAL A 599 14.68 -4.39 -2.05
CA VAL A 599 14.30 -4.03 -0.68
C VAL A 599 14.11 -5.30 0.14
N GLU A 600 15.07 -5.55 1.02
CA GLU A 600 15.18 -6.81 1.76
C GLU A 600 14.10 -6.99 2.83
N MET A 601 13.57 -8.22 2.95
CA MET A 601 12.77 -8.63 4.09
C MET A 601 13.62 -8.89 5.35
N LEU A 602 14.83 -9.41 5.17
CA LEU A 602 15.76 -9.78 6.25
C LEU A 602 17.12 -9.08 6.06
N PRO A 603 17.94 -8.91 7.11
CA PRO A 603 19.28 -8.35 6.99
C PRO A 603 20.18 -9.14 6.03
N LYS A 604 21.07 -8.43 5.32
CA LYS A 604 21.96 -9.01 4.30
C LYS A 604 22.77 -10.21 4.80
N LEU A 605 23.27 -10.17 6.04
CA LEU A 605 24.00 -11.29 6.65
C LEU A 605 23.22 -12.62 6.59
N LEU A 606 21.89 -12.58 6.75
CA LEU A 606 21.06 -13.77 6.59
C LEU A 606 20.80 -14.09 5.12
N THR A 607 20.48 -13.08 4.30
CA THR A 607 19.99 -13.29 2.94
C THR A 607 21.08 -13.70 1.96
N THR A 608 22.29 -13.14 2.06
CA THR A 608 23.37 -13.36 1.08
C THR A 608 24.45 -14.33 1.57
N ASP A 609 24.44 -14.72 2.84
CA ASP A 609 25.48 -15.56 3.42
C ASP A 609 24.92 -16.73 4.23
N LEU A 610 24.41 -16.50 5.45
CA LEU A 610 24.12 -17.58 6.40
C LEU A 610 23.00 -18.52 5.96
N CYS A 611 21.93 -17.98 5.36
CA CYS A 611 20.82 -18.81 4.85
C CYS A 611 20.98 -19.18 3.38
N SER A 612 21.71 -18.38 2.59
CA SER A 612 21.91 -18.61 1.16
C SER A 612 22.66 -19.92 0.94
N LEU A 613 22.15 -20.77 0.04
CA LEU A 613 22.70 -22.10 -0.25
C LEU A 613 23.90 -22.05 -1.21
N VAL A 614 24.89 -21.22 -0.86
CA VAL A 614 26.08 -20.95 -1.66
C VAL A 614 26.96 -22.18 -1.90
N GLU A 615 27.67 -22.17 -3.02
CA GLU A 615 28.56 -23.26 -3.45
C GLU A 615 29.67 -23.53 -2.43
N GLY A 616 29.95 -24.82 -2.19
CA GLY A 616 31.11 -25.29 -1.46
C GLY A 616 31.07 -25.16 0.06
N GLN A 617 29.98 -24.63 0.65
CA GLN A 617 29.83 -24.46 2.10
C GLN A 617 28.70 -25.31 2.68
N ASP A 618 28.87 -25.75 3.92
CA ASP A 618 27.82 -26.44 4.67
C ASP A 618 26.69 -25.45 5.02
N ARG A 619 25.45 -25.85 4.77
CA ARG A 619 24.25 -25.03 5.03
C ARG A 619 23.11 -25.82 5.64
N LEU A 620 22.39 -25.17 6.56
CA LEU A 620 21.23 -25.72 7.24
C LEU A 620 19.99 -25.59 6.36
N THR A 621 19.27 -26.69 6.14
CA THR A 621 18.09 -26.72 5.28
C THR A 621 16.89 -27.38 5.94
N TYR A 622 15.70 -26.98 5.50
CA TYR A 622 14.46 -27.72 5.67
C TYR A 622 14.14 -28.37 4.32
N SER A 623 14.20 -29.69 4.26
CA SER A 623 14.16 -30.43 2.99
C SER A 623 12.89 -31.27 2.86
N CYS A 624 12.38 -31.34 1.63
CA CYS A 624 11.39 -32.32 1.19
C CYS A 624 12.12 -33.39 0.37
N ILE A 625 12.15 -34.61 0.89
CA ILE A 625 12.77 -35.77 0.24
C ILE A 625 11.66 -36.59 -0.41
N PHE A 626 11.78 -36.79 -1.72
CA PHE A 626 10.84 -37.53 -2.55
C PHE A 626 11.46 -38.83 -3.01
N THR A 627 10.71 -39.91 -2.89
CA THR A 627 11.08 -41.21 -3.45
C THR A 627 10.22 -41.47 -4.68
N PHE A 628 10.85 -41.68 -5.84
CA PHE A 628 10.19 -41.97 -7.11
C PHE A 628 10.45 -43.40 -7.55
N ASP A 629 9.44 -44.02 -8.18
CA ASP A 629 9.61 -45.28 -8.90
C ASP A 629 10.22 -45.07 -10.29
N ALA A 630 10.44 -46.15 -11.03
CA ALA A 630 10.96 -46.13 -12.39
C ALA A 630 10.05 -45.41 -13.41
N ASN A 631 8.77 -45.17 -13.07
CA ASN A 631 7.79 -44.44 -13.89
C ASN A 631 7.62 -42.98 -13.43
N TYR A 632 8.55 -42.49 -12.61
CA TYR A 632 8.54 -41.14 -12.04
C TYR A 632 7.26 -40.82 -11.25
N GLN A 633 6.61 -41.82 -10.66
CA GLN A 633 5.54 -41.62 -9.67
C GLN A 633 6.13 -41.47 -8.27
N VAL A 634 5.57 -40.54 -7.49
CA VAL A 634 5.97 -40.34 -6.09
C VAL A 634 5.43 -41.50 -5.24
N VAL A 635 6.34 -42.25 -4.64
CA VAL A 635 6.07 -43.38 -3.73
C VAL A 635 6.02 -42.91 -2.28
N ASP A 636 6.95 -42.05 -1.87
CA ASP A 636 7.05 -41.56 -0.49
C ASP A 636 7.49 -40.09 -0.45
N ILE A 637 7.12 -39.40 0.64
CA ILE A 637 7.43 -38.01 0.91
C ILE A 637 7.86 -37.87 2.37
N ASN A 638 9.09 -37.43 2.60
CA ASN A 638 9.63 -37.17 3.94
C ASN A 638 10.09 -35.72 4.06
N VAL A 639 9.57 -34.98 5.04
CA VAL A 639 9.93 -33.58 5.30
C VAL A 639 10.71 -33.50 6.60
N CYS A 640 11.97 -33.07 6.53
CA CYS A 640 12.87 -33.06 7.69
C CYS A 640 13.95 -31.97 7.57
N LYS A 641 14.64 -31.69 8.68
CA LYS A 641 15.79 -30.78 8.70
C LYS A 641 17.06 -31.52 8.26
N CYS A 642 17.82 -30.90 7.37
CA CYS A 642 19.03 -31.49 6.78
C CYS A 642 20.21 -30.52 6.84
N ILE A 643 21.40 -31.04 6.53
CA ILE A 643 22.60 -30.27 6.21
C ILE A 643 23.05 -30.68 4.80
N ILE A 644 23.28 -29.69 3.95
CA ILE A 644 23.78 -29.90 2.59
C ILE A 644 25.12 -29.18 2.41
N ARG A 645 25.83 -29.56 1.35
CA ARG A 645 26.94 -28.78 0.80
C ARG A 645 26.73 -28.71 -0.71
N SER A 646 26.32 -27.55 -1.21
CA SER A 646 26.07 -27.37 -2.66
C SER A 646 27.38 -27.59 -3.42
N ASN A 647 27.41 -28.56 -4.33
CA ASN A 647 28.57 -28.86 -5.16
C ASN A 647 28.78 -27.80 -6.24
N LYS A 648 27.69 -27.19 -6.73
CA LYS A 648 27.73 -26.19 -7.79
C LYS A 648 26.53 -25.26 -7.76
N SER A 649 26.77 -23.97 -8.03
CA SER A 649 25.71 -23.01 -8.35
C SER A 649 25.71 -22.73 -9.86
N PHE A 650 24.56 -22.96 -10.52
CA PHE A 650 24.39 -22.74 -11.96
C PHE A 650 23.49 -21.55 -12.27
N SER A 651 23.77 -20.86 -13.37
CA SER A 651 22.73 -20.07 -14.04
C SER A 651 21.80 -20.98 -14.84
N TYR A 652 20.56 -20.54 -15.09
CA TYR A 652 19.61 -21.28 -15.94
C TYR A 652 20.19 -21.67 -17.31
N GLU A 653 20.93 -20.77 -17.94
CA GLU A 653 21.57 -21.01 -19.24
C GLU A 653 22.72 -22.02 -19.13
N GLN A 654 23.53 -21.96 -18.07
CA GLN A 654 24.63 -22.91 -17.84
C GLN A 654 24.10 -24.33 -17.62
N ALA A 655 23.09 -24.49 -16.77
CA ALA A 655 22.46 -25.78 -16.55
C ALA A 655 21.78 -26.31 -17.82
N GLN A 656 21.22 -25.42 -18.65
CA GLN A 656 20.59 -25.82 -19.91
C GLN A 656 21.63 -26.38 -20.89
N LYS A 657 22.79 -25.73 -21.02
CA LYS A 657 23.90 -26.22 -21.86
C LYS A 657 24.35 -27.63 -21.47
N LEU A 658 24.41 -27.94 -20.17
CA LEU A 658 24.76 -29.29 -19.69
C LEU A 658 23.66 -30.33 -19.98
N ILE A 659 22.39 -29.92 -19.95
CA ILE A 659 21.27 -30.80 -20.30
C ILE A 659 21.27 -31.11 -21.81
N ASP A 660 21.57 -30.10 -22.63
CA ASP A 660 21.53 -30.18 -24.09
C ASP A 660 22.77 -30.90 -24.66
N ASP A 661 23.90 -30.86 -23.96
CA ASP A 661 25.09 -31.62 -24.31
C ASP A 661 24.90 -33.11 -23.99
N GLY A 662 24.53 -33.88 -25.01
CA GLY A 662 24.33 -35.33 -24.90
C GLY A 662 25.63 -36.14 -24.78
N GLU A 663 26.81 -35.54 -25.02
CA GLU A 663 28.10 -36.21 -24.92
C GLU A 663 28.72 -36.10 -23.52
N ASP A 664 28.36 -35.07 -22.75
CA ASP A 664 28.78 -34.89 -21.36
C ASP A 664 28.17 -35.98 -20.46
N SER A 665 28.99 -36.92 -20.01
CA SER A 665 28.65 -38.02 -19.09
C SER A 665 29.10 -37.75 -17.65
N SER A 666 29.35 -36.49 -17.29
CA SER A 666 29.63 -36.13 -15.91
C SER A 666 28.43 -36.47 -15.01
N PRO A 667 28.66 -36.90 -13.75
CA PRO A 667 27.57 -37.22 -12.82
C PRO A 667 26.56 -36.08 -12.64
N THR A 668 27.03 -34.84 -12.74
CA THR A 668 26.18 -33.64 -12.66
C THR A 668 25.26 -33.49 -13.87
N ALA A 669 25.78 -33.73 -15.08
CA ALA A 669 24.97 -33.66 -16.31
C ALA A 669 23.91 -34.78 -16.32
N GLU A 670 24.27 -36.00 -15.90
CA GLU A 670 23.32 -37.11 -15.75
C GLU A 670 22.24 -36.81 -14.72
N ALA A 671 22.62 -36.27 -13.56
CA ALA A 671 21.68 -35.82 -12.52
C ALA A 671 20.70 -34.76 -13.04
N LEU A 672 21.20 -33.74 -13.75
CA LEU A 672 20.37 -32.69 -14.35
C LEU A 672 19.39 -33.24 -15.38
N ARG A 673 19.84 -34.15 -16.26
CA ARG A 673 18.97 -34.79 -17.27
C ARG A 673 17.90 -35.66 -16.61
N LEU A 674 18.24 -36.41 -15.56
CA LEU A 674 17.29 -37.21 -14.80
C LEU A 674 16.22 -36.32 -14.13
N LEU A 675 16.63 -35.25 -13.45
CA LEU A 675 15.70 -34.28 -12.86
C LEU A 675 14.82 -33.62 -13.93
N ASN A 676 15.37 -33.30 -15.11
CA ASN A 676 14.60 -32.72 -16.21
C ASN A 676 13.52 -33.69 -16.72
N ASN A 677 13.85 -34.98 -16.85
CA ASN A 677 12.90 -36.01 -17.27
C ASN A 677 11.75 -36.17 -16.27
N ILE A 678 12.06 -36.21 -14.96
CA ILE A 678 11.06 -36.24 -13.90
C ILE A 678 10.18 -34.98 -13.94
N ALA A 679 10.79 -33.80 -14.10
CA ALA A 679 10.06 -32.53 -14.16
C ALA A 679 9.10 -32.46 -15.36
N LYS A 680 9.53 -32.93 -16.54
CA LYS A 680 8.68 -33.02 -17.74
C LYS A 680 7.47 -33.93 -17.49
N HIS A 681 7.69 -35.10 -16.90
CA HIS A 681 6.61 -36.03 -16.53
C HIS A 681 5.61 -35.42 -15.54
N LEU A 682 6.10 -34.76 -14.49
CA LEU A 682 5.23 -34.07 -13.51
C LEU A 682 4.39 -32.97 -14.16
N LYS A 683 5.00 -32.17 -15.04
CA LYS A 683 4.29 -31.10 -15.75
C LYS A 683 3.23 -31.63 -16.70
N GLU A 684 3.53 -32.69 -17.45
CA GLU A 684 2.55 -33.35 -18.32
C GLU A 684 1.37 -33.91 -17.52
N LYS A 685 1.65 -34.55 -16.38
CA LYS A 685 0.61 -35.01 -15.45
C LYS A 685 -0.29 -33.85 -15.00
N TRP A 686 0.28 -32.73 -14.56
CA TRP A 686 -0.53 -31.58 -14.10
C TRP A 686 -1.26 -30.87 -15.23
N LEU A 687 -0.69 -30.84 -16.43
CA LEU A 687 -1.37 -30.34 -17.62
C LEU A 687 -2.64 -31.17 -17.90
N ASN A 688 -2.53 -32.50 -17.81
CA ASN A 688 -3.66 -33.42 -17.95
C ASN A 688 -4.70 -33.31 -16.82
N GLU A 689 -4.28 -32.86 -15.62
CA GLU A 689 -5.16 -32.47 -14.50
C GLU A 689 -5.83 -31.09 -14.72
N GLY A 690 -5.31 -30.27 -15.65
CA GLY A 690 -5.85 -28.96 -16.03
C GLY A 690 -5.08 -27.76 -15.48
N ALA A 691 -3.78 -27.90 -15.21
CA ALA A 691 -2.91 -26.79 -14.83
C ALA A 691 -2.67 -25.85 -16.03
N LEU A 692 -2.66 -24.55 -15.78
CA LEU A 692 -2.58 -23.53 -16.83
C LEU A 692 -1.15 -22.98 -16.98
N GLU A 693 -0.57 -23.07 -18.18
CA GLU A 693 0.71 -22.45 -18.52
C GLU A 693 0.51 -21.08 -19.18
N LEU A 694 0.25 -20.06 -18.34
CA LEU A 694 -0.12 -18.71 -18.79
C LEU A 694 1.04 -17.72 -18.89
N ARG A 695 2.29 -18.16 -18.68
CA ARG A 695 3.44 -17.28 -18.91
C ARG A 695 3.55 -16.98 -20.41
N GLY A 696 3.19 -15.76 -20.80
CA GLY A 696 3.54 -15.21 -22.11
C GLY A 696 4.97 -14.70 -22.08
N ASN A 697 5.67 -14.70 -23.22
CA ASN A 697 7.04 -14.16 -23.35
C ASN A 697 7.07 -12.62 -23.33
N SER A 698 6.29 -11.98 -22.46
CA SER A 698 6.14 -10.51 -22.38
C SER A 698 7.00 -9.86 -21.31
N GLU A 699 7.73 -10.65 -20.52
CA GLU A 699 8.70 -10.09 -19.57
C GLU A 699 9.91 -9.57 -20.35
N VAL A 700 10.39 -8.37 -20.00
CA VAL A 700 11.52 -7.72 -20.64
C VAL A 700 12.71 -7.68 -19.70
N LEU A 701 13.89 -7.90 -20.26
CA LEU A 701 15.19 -7.76 -19.62
C LEU A 701 15.85 -6.49 -20.16
N PHE A 702 16.34 -5.65 -19.24
CA PHE A 702 17.09 -4.45 -19.58
C PHE A 702 18.58 -4.78 -19.55
N GLU A 703 19.28 -4.50 -20.64
CA GLU A 703 20.74 -4.48 -20.68
C GLU A 703 21.24 -3.06 -20.51
N PHE A 704 22.22 -2.86 -19.64
CA PHE A 704 22.81 -1.54 -19.38
C PHE A 704 24.24 -1.48 -19.95
N GLU A 705 24.68 -0.29 -20.35
CA GLU A 705 26.04 -0.10 -20.93
C GLU A 705 27.15 -0.31 -19.86
N SER A 706 26.80 -0.23 -18.58
CA SER A 706 27.62 -0.52 -17.39
C SER A 706 26.70 -0.67 -16.15
N ASN A 707 27.20 -0.60 -14.91
CA ASN A 707 26.36 -0.48 -13.70
C ASN A 707 25.58 0.85 -13.60
N ASP A 708 25.63 1.69 -14.63
CA ASP A 708 24.85 2.93 -14.74
C ASP A 708 23.46 2.64 -15.33
N PHE A 709 22.47 2.62 -14.44
CA PHE A 709 21.05 2.42 -14.76
C PHE A 709 20.44 3.55 -15.62
N SER A 710 21.10 4.70 -15.76
CA SER A 710 20.64 5.79 -16.63
C SER A 710 20.92 5.51 -18.11
N LYS A 711 21.80 4.56 -18.42
CA LYS A 711 22.22 4.21 -19.78
C LYS A 711 21.78 2.80 -20.14
N THR A 712 20.47 2.61 -20.27
CA THR A 712 19.92 1.40 -20.89
C THR A 712 20.46 1.26 -22.31
N LYS A 713 21.16 0.15 -22.56
CA LYS A 713 21.73 -0.23 -23.86
C LYS A 713 20.66 -0.80 -24.78
N ASN A 714 19.95 -1.82 -24.29
CA ASN A 714 18.97 -2.57 -25.06
C ASN A 714 17.83 -3.08 -24.16
N LEU A 715 16.68 -3.28 -24.80
CA LEU A 715 15.55 -4.02 -24.25
C LEU A 715 15.47 -5.37 -24.95
N LYS A 716 15.53 -6.47 -24.21
CA LYS A 716 15.42 -7.83 -24.75
C LYS A 716 14.23 -8.57 -24.13
N PRO A 717 13.54 -9.44 -24.89
CA PRO A 717 12.55 -10.32 -24.28
C PRO A 717 13.24 -11.33 -23.36
N TYR A 718 12.62 -11.62 -22.22
CA TYR A 718 13.06 -12.68 -21.31
C TYR A 718 12.90 -14.04 -21.98
N VAL A 719 13.94 -14.86 -21.93
CA VAL A 719 13.95 -16.23 -22.48
C VAL A 719 13.75 -17.22 -21.34
N SER A 720 12.68 -18.01 -21.41
CA SER A 720 12.46 -19.12 -20.48
C SER A 720 13.08 -20.40 -21.04
N TYR A 721 13.95 -21.03 -20.25
CA TYR A 721 14.60 -22.31 -20.56
C TYR A 721 13.83 -23.50 -19.96
N ASP A 722 14.17 -24.73 -20.38
CA ASP A 722 13.64 -25.95 -19.76
C ASP A 722 14.11 -26.08 -18.31
N THR A 723 15.30 -25.58 -17.97
CA THR A 723 15.79 -25.49 -16.59
C THR A 723 14.91 -24.63 -15.67
N ASN A 724 14.30 -23.55 -16.17
CA ASN A 724 13.29 -22.80 -15.40
C ASN A 724 12.08 -23.68 -15.07
N LYS A 725 11.66 -24.50 -16.03
CA LYS A 725 10.52 -25.41 -15.88
C LYS A 725 10.86 -26.57 -14.92
N LEU A 726 12.11 -27.04 -14.92
CA LEU A 726 12.63 -28.04 -14.01
C LEU A 726 12.50 -27.57 -12.55
N ILE A 727 13.08 -26.41 -12.22
CA ILE A 727 13.02 -25.86 -10.87
C ILE A 727 11.56 -25.60 -10.46
N GLU A 728 10.77 -24.99 -11.33
CA GLU A 728 9.34 -24.74 -11.06
C GLU A 728 8.59 -26.03 -10.71
N ALA A 729 8.86 -27.15 -11.40
CA ALA A 729 8.19 -28.42 -11.12
C ALA A 729 8.49 -28.95 -9.70
N PHE A 730 9.76 -28.98 -9.29
CA PHE A 730 10.13 -29.46 -7.96
C PHE A 730 9.66 -28.51 -6.84
N MET A 731 9.70 -27.20 -7.07
CA MET A 731 9.14 -26.24 -6.12
C MET A 731 7.63 -26.41 -5.96
N LEU A 732 6.89 -26.62 -7.06
CA LEU A 732 5.45 -26.89 -7.01
C LEU A 732 5.15 -28.20 -6.27
N LEU A 733 5.94 -29.26 -6.52
CA LEU A 733 5.79 -30.54 -5.83
C LEU A 733 6.02 -30.40 -4.31
N ALA A 734 7.08 -29.71 -3.90
CA ALA A 734 7.36 -29.41 -2.49
C ALA A 734 6.24 -28.62 -1.83
N ASN A 735 5.80 -27.53 -2.47
CA ASN A 735 4.73 -26.66 -1.97
C ASN A 735 3.39 -27.42 -1.82
N ARG A 736 3.00 -28.26 -2.79
CA ARG A 736 1.77 -29.08 -2.70
C ARG A 736 1.84 -30.11 -1.57
N SER A 737 2.98 -30.77 -1.42
CA SER A 737 3.19 -31.80 -0.41
C SER A 737 3.17 -31.20 1.00
N VAL A 738 3.91 -30.12 1.23
CA VAL A 738 3.94 -29.40 2.51
C VAL A 738 2.55 -28.85 2.86
N ALA A 739 1.80 -28.33 1.89
CA ALA A 739 0.44 -27.84 2.13
C ALA A 739 -0.48 -28.93 2.72
N ARG A 740 -0.39 -30.17 2.22
CA ARG A 740 -1.15 -31.31 2.77
C ARG A 740 -0.71 -31.65 4.19
N ILE A 741 0.60 -31.72 4.42
CA ILE A 741 1.19 -32.05 5.73
C ILE A 741 0.76 -31.04 6.80
N ILE A 742 0.92 -29.73 6.54
CA ILE A 742 0.56 -28.72 7.54
C ILE A 742 -0.94 -28.68 7.81
N TYR A 743 -1.76 -28.82 6.76
CA TYR A 743 -3.22 -28.75 6.92
C TYR A 743 -3.77 -29.94 7.69
N GLN A 744 -3.24 -31.14 7.45
CA GLN A 744 -3.62 -32.36 8.18
C GLN A 744 -3.05 -32.38 9.61
N GLY A 745 -1.78 -31.99 9.78
CA GLY A 745 -1.10 -32.03 11.07
C GLY A 745 -1.53 -30.91 12.02
N PHE A 746 -1.75 -29.70 11.50
CA PHE A 746 -2.09 -28.54 12.34
C PHE A 746 -2.91 -27.46 11.59
N LYS A 747 -4.15 -27.80 11.23
CA LYS A 747 -5.11 -26.91 10.54
C LYS A 747 -5.24 -25.52 11.18
N ALA A 748 -5.27 -25.45 12.52
CA ALA A 748 -5.57 -24.22 13.26
C ALA A 748 -4.60 -23.07 12.96
N ALA A 749 -3.31 -23.36 12.79
CA ALA A 749 -2.27 -22.36 12.51
C ALA A 749 -1.72 -22.42 11.08
N SER A 750 -2.26 -23.28 10.22
CA SER A 750 -1.78 -23.44 8.84
C SER A 750 -1.98 -22.15 8.04
N VAL A 751 -0.95 -21.75 7.30
CA VAL A 751 -1.03 -20.71 6.27
C VAL A 751 -1.03 -21.40 4.92
N LEU A 752 -2.07 -21.13 4.12
CA LEU A 752 -2.25 -21.71 2.79
C LEU A 752 -2.38 -20.61 1.76
N ARG A 753 -2.32 -20.96 0.47
CA ARG A 753 -2.50 -20.04 -0.65
C ARG A 753 -3.46 -20.65 -1.67
N ARG A 754 -4.57 -19.97 -1.91
CA ARG A 754 -5.59 -20.38 -2.88
C ARG A 754 -5.61 -19.48 -4.10
N HIS A 755 -6.22 -19.97 -5.17
CA HIS A 755 -6.48 -19.19 -6.38
C HIS A 755 -7.93 -19.42 -6.81
N PRO A 756 -8.83 -18.45 -6.56
CA PRO A 756 -10.23 -18.54 -6.97
C PRO A 756 -10.38 -18.68 -8.49
N PRO A 757 -11.46 -19.30 -9.00
CA PRO A 757 -11.72 -19.39 -10.43
C PRO A 757 -11.90 -17.99 -11.06
N PRO A 758 -11.61 -17.80 -12.35
CA PRO A 758 -11.80 -16.54 -13.08
C PRO A 758 -13.26 -16.09 -13.08
N LYS A 759 -13.49 -14.80 -13.34
CA LYS A 759 -14.85 -14.27 -13.54
C LYS A 759 -15.36 -14.69 -14.93
N ASN A 760 -16.47 -15.42 -14.97
CA ASN A 760 -17.07 -15.93 -16.21
C ASN A 760 -17.42 -14.82 -17.22
N GLU A 761 -17.78 -13.63 -16.74
CA GLU A 761 -18.10 -12.47 -17.60
C GLU A 761 -16.91 -12.05 -18.47
N HIS A 762 -15.71 -11.95 -17.89
CA HIS A 762 -14.50 -11.56 -18.61
C HIS A 762 -14.07 -12.64 -19.62
N LEU A 763 -14.24 -13.92 -19.27
CA LEU A 763 -13.93 -15.03 -20.17
C LEU A 763 -14.91 -15.10 -21.35
N LYS A 764 -16.19 -14.79 -21.10
CA LYS A 764 -17.20 -14.69 -22.15
C LYS A 764 -16.86 -13.54 -23.10
N GLU A 765 -16.50 -12.38 -22.58
CA GLU A 765 -16.09 -11.24 -23.41
C GLU A 765 -14.87 -11.58 -24.28
N LEU A 766 -13.87 -12.28 -23.71
CA LEU A 766 -12.72 -12.78 -24.47
C LEU A 766 -13.16 -13.78 -25.56
N ASN A 767 -14.09 -14.68 -25.26
CA ASN A 767 -14.65 -15.60 -26.25
C ASN A 767 -15.29 -14.86 -27.43
N ASP A 768 -16.10 -13.83 -27.16
CA ASP A 768 -16.71 -13.01 -28.22
C ASP A 768 -15.64 -12.35 -29.12
N TYR A 769 -14.52 -11.89 -28.53
CA TYR A 769 -13.40 -11.34 -29.31
C TYR A 769 -12.71 -12.40 -30.17
N LEU A 770 -12.51 -13.61 -29.65
CA LEU A 770 -11.93 -14.72 -30.39
C LEU A 770 -12.84 -15.18 -31.54
N GLU A 771 -14.15 -15.24 -31.32
CA GLU A 771 -15.13 -15.55 -32.37
C GLU A 771 -15.11 -14.50 -33.49
N SER A 772 -14.85 -13.23 -33.17
CA SER A 772 -14.75 -12.16 -34.18
C SER A 772 -13.56 -12.32 -35.15
N ILE A 773 -12.55 -13.10 -34.76
CA ILE A 773 -11.40 -13.46 -35.59
C ILE A 773 -11.45 -14.93 -36.05
N ASN A 774 -12.65 -15.53 -36.07
CA ASN A 774 -12.94 -16.90 -36.48
C ASN A 774 -12.29 -18.01 -35.62
N ILE A 775 -12.06 -17.76 -34.33
CA ILE A 775 -11.60 -18.76 -33.36
C ILE A 775 -12.79 -19.21 -32.51
N HIS A 776 -13.27 -20.44 -32.72
CA HIS A 776 -14.47 -20.98 -32.05
C HIS A 776 -14.18 -22.07 -31.01
N ASP A 777 -12.93 -22.54 -30.91
CA ASP A 777 -12.55 -23.68 -30.05
C ASP A 777 -12.23 -23.28 -28.59
N PHE A 778 -12.49 -22.03 -28.21
CA PHE A 778 -12.19 -21.53 -26.87
C PHE A 778 -13.24 -21.98 -25.84
N LYS A 779 -12.87 -22.98 -25.04
CA LYS A 779 -13.69 -23.53 -23.95
C LYS A 779 -13.14 -23.13 -22.59
N TYR A 780 -14.02 -22.79 -21.65
CA TYR A 780 -13.61 -22.21 -20.36
C TYR A 780 -14.49 -22.63 -19.15
N GLY A 781 -15.26 -23.71 -19.25
CA GLY A 781 -16.16 -24.15 -18.17
C GLY A 781 -15.41 -24.68 -16.94
N THR A 782 -14.25 -25.31 -17.14
CA THR A 782 -13.37 -25.79 -16.06
C THR A 782 -11.91 -25.43 -16.34
N SER A 783 -11.04 -25.54 -15.33
CA SER A 783 -9.59 -25.34 -15.51
C SER A 783 -9.01 -26.31 -16.56
N LYS A 784 -9.50 -27.54 -16.60
CA LYS A 784 -9.08 -28.56 -17.58
C LYS A 784 -9.53 -28.23 -18.99
N GLU A 785 -10.80 -27.84 -19.17
CA GLU A 785 -11.30 -27.40 -20.48
C GLU A 785 -10.56 -26.17 -20.98
N LEU A 786 -10.29 -25.21 -20.09
CA LEU A 786 -9.51 -24.01 -20.41
C LEU A 786 -8.06 -24.35 -20.80
N SER A 787 -7.41 -25.24 -20.05
CA SER A 787 -6.06 -25.69 -20.39
C SER A 787 -6.02 -26.39 -21.75
N HIS A 788 -6.96 -27.29 -22.01
CA HIS A 788 -7.01 -28.02 -23.27
C HIS A 788 -7.34 -27.11 -24.44
N SER A 789 -8.28 -26.16 -24.28
CA SER A 789 -8.62 -25.22 -25.35
C SER A 789 -7.43 -24.36 -25.74
N ILE A 790 -6.72 -23.76 -24.77
CA ILE A 790 -5.53 -22.93 -25.03
C ILE A 790 -4.45 -23.69 -25.81
N ASN A 791 -4.20 -24.95 -25.46
CA ASN A 791 -3.15 -25.76 -26.10
C ASN A 791 -3.55 -26.31 -27.47
N ASN A 792 -4.86 -26.46 -27.73
CA ASN A 792 -5.38 -27.03 -28.97
C ASN A 792 -5.75 -26.00 -30.03
N ILE A 793 -5.97 -24.72 -29.66
CA ILE A 793 -6.18 -23.67 -30.66
C ILE A 793 -4.93 -23.60 -31.53
N ASN A 794 -5.11 -23.78 -32.85
CA ASN A 794 -4.03 -23.82 -33.82
C ASN A 794 -3.42 -22.42 -34.07
N LEU A 795 -2.70 -21.90 -33.08
CA LEU A 795 -1.95 -20.64 -33.14
C LEU A 795 -0.45 -20.87 -33.37
N LYS A 796 -0.05 -22.06 -33.84
CA LYS A 796 1.37 -22.41 -33.98
C LYS A 796 2.10 -21.48 -34.96
N GLU A 797 1.39 -20.98 -35.97
CA GLU A 797 1.91 -20.03 -36.96
C GLU A 797 1.95 -18.59 -36.42
N ASP A 798 1.05 -18.23 -35.50
CA ASP A 798 0.95 -16.88 -34.93
C ASP A 798 1.31 -16.85 -33.43
N LYS A 799 2.62 -16.78 -33.17
CA LYS A 799 3.18 -16.67 -31.80
C LYS A 799 2.74 -15.41 -31.07
N VAL A 800 2.41 -14.32 -31.79
CA VAL A 800 2.01 -13.05 -31.19
C VAL A 800 0.60 -13.17 -30.61
N LEU A 801 -0.34 -13.74 -31.38
CA LEU A 801 -1.69 -14.03 -30.90
C LEU A 801 -1.68 -14.96 -29.69
N CYS A 802 -0.85 -16.02 -29.72
CA CYS A 802 -0.72 -16.95 -28.60
C CYS A 802 -0.26 -16.24 -27.31
N ASN A 803 0.72 -15.33 -27.41
CA ASN A 803 1.18 -14.54 -26.27
C ASN A 803 0.10 -13.58 -25.76
N ILE A 804 -0.57 -12.85 -26.66
CA ILE A 804 -1.67 -11.94 -26.30
C ILE A 804 -2.80 -12.70 -25.62
N LEU A 805 -3.18 -13.86 -26.15
CA LEU A 805 -4.22 -14.71 -25.56
C LEU A 805 -3.86 -15.11 -24.12
N LYS A 806 -2.63 -15.56 -23.87
CA LYS A 806 -2.16 -15.89 -22.52
C LYS A 806 -2.22 -14.68 -21.57
N ILE A 807 -1.86 -13.49 -22.05
CA ILE A 807 -1.94 -12.23 -21.28
C ILE A 807 -3.39 -11.89 -20.96
N LEU A 808 -4.30 -11.96 -21.94
CA LEU A 808 -5.72 -11.66 -21.75
C LEU A 808 -6.36 -12.64 -20.77
N ILE A 809 -6.10 -13.95 -20.90
CA ILE A 809 -6.59 -14.96 -19.96
C ILE A 809 -6.07 -14.69 -18.55
N THR A 810 -4.79 -14.32 -18.41
CA THR A 810 -4.21 -13.95 -17.11
C THR A 810 -4.93 -12.74 -16.48
N LYS A 811 -5.40 -11.79 -17.30
CA LYS A 811 -6.21 -10.65 -16.83
C LYS A 811 -7.64 -11.03 -16.44
N CYS A 812 -8.19 -12.09 -17.03
CA CYS A 812 -9.49 -12.64 -16.63
C CYS A 812 -9.44 -13.41 -15.30
N MET A 813 -8.24 -13.87 -14.87
CA MET A 813 -8.04 -14.61 -13.63
C MET A 813 -8.21 -13.72 -12.39
N ASN A 814 -8.71 -14.34 -11.32
CA ASN A 814 -8.72 -13.71 -10.00
C ASN A 814 -7.31 -13.70 -9.41
N GLU A 815 -7.07 -12.81 -8.44
CA GLU A 815 -5.79 -12.83 -7.73
C GLU A 815 -5.70 -14.04 -6.80
N ALA A 816 -4.55 -14.73 -6.82
CA ALA A 816 -4.23 -15.72 -5.80
C ALA A 816 -3.96 -15.04 -4.45
N VAL A 817 -4.50 -15.61 -3.37
CA VAL A 817 -4.48 -15.02 -2.02
C VAL A 817 -4.10 -16.06 -0.98
N PHE A 818 -3.38 -15.61 0.05
CA PHE A 818 -3.16 -16.36 1.29
C PHE A 818 -4.44 -16.45 2.10
N ILE A 819 -4.64 -17.60 2.74
CA ILE A 819 -5.75 -17.88 3.67
C ILE A 819 -5.22 -18.62 4.90
N SER A 820 -5.91 -18.47 6.03
CA SER A 820 -5.65 -19.30 7.20
C SER A 820 -6.41 -20.63 7.09
N GLY A 821 -5.81 -21.73 7.55
CA GLY A 821 -6.44 -23.04 7.60
C GLY A 821 -7.71 -23.05 8.46
N TYR A 822 -7.76 -22.21 9.49
CA TYR A 822 -8.96 -21.99 10.30
C TYR A 822 -10.15 -21.44 9.50
N SER A 823 -9.92 -20.54 8.55
CA SER A 823 -10.99 -19.92 7.73
C SER A 823 -11.50 -20.82 6.61
N VAL A 824 -11.01 -22.06 6.52
CA VAL A 824 -11.43 -23.03 5.50
C VAL A 824 -12.69 -23.76 5.97
N HIS A 825 -13.81 -23.44 5.33
CA HIS A 825 -15.12 -24.04 5.61
C HIS A 825 -15.51 -25.16 4.64
N ASN A 826 -14.95 -25.17 3.43
CA ASN A 826 -15.20 -26.20 2.43
C ASN A 826 -13.92 -26.47 1.59
N ASN A 827 -13.94 -27.57 0.83
CA ASN A 827 -12.80 -27.97 0.00
C ASN A 827 -12.56 -27.03 -1.19
N GLU A 828 -13.58 -26.33 -1.67
CA GLU A 828 -13.44 -25.37 -2.77
C GLU A 828 -12.53 -24.20 -2.39
N MET A 829 -12.51 -23.79 -1.12
CA MET A 829 -11.61 -22.75 -0.62
C MET A 829 -10.14 -23.15 -0.61
N LEU A 830 -9.82 -24.44 -0.62
CA LEU A 830 -8.44 -24.95 -0.66
C LEU A 830 -7.86 -24.94 -2.09
N ARG A 831 -8.75 -25.03 -3.08
CA ARG A 831 -8.36 -25.25 -4.48
C ARG A 831 -7.56 -24.08 -5.04
N HIS A 832 -6.54 -24.42 -5.83
CA HIS A 832 -5.77 -23.47 -6.61
C HIS A 832 -6.06 -23.64 -8.11
N TYR A 833 -6.96 -22.81 -8.65
CA TYR A 833 -7.48 -22.93 -10.01
C TYR A 833 -6.39 -23.05 -11.08
N GLY A 834 -5.45 -22.09 -11.13
CA GLY A 834 -4.42 -22.07 -12.18
C GLY A 834 -3.37 -23.19 -12.11
N LEU A 835 -3.22 -23.86 -10.96
CA LEU A 835 -2.26 -24.98 -10.80
C LEU A 835 -2.96 -26.34 -10.84
N ALA A 836 -4.29 -26.37 -11.00
CA ALA A 836 -5.12 -27.55 -10.81
C ALA A 836 -4.81 -28.32 -9.50
N ALA A 837 -4.37 -27.62 -8.46
CA ALA A 837 -4.05 -28.25 -7.17
C ALA A 837 -5.26 -28.20 -6.22
N ASP A 838 -5.47 -29.30 -5.50
CA ASP A 838 -6.44 -29.47 -4.41
C ASP A 838 -6.14 -28.57 -3.21
N ILE A 839 -4.85 -28.43 -2.87
CA ILE A 839 -4.36 -27.58 -1.80
C ILE A 839 -2.96 -27.07 -2.15
N TYR A 840 -2.62 -25.86 -1.71
CA TYR A 840 -1.33 -25.24 -2.00
C TYR A 840 -0.89 -24.27 -0.90
N THR A 841 0.42 -24.11 -0.74
CA THR A 841 1.04 -23.13 0.16
C THR A 841 2.38 -22.66 -0.40
N PHE A 842 3.04 -21.73 0.29
CA PHE A 842 4.42 -21.35 0.03
C PHE A 842 5.34 -21.90 1.13
N PHE A 843 6.41 -22.56 0.71
CA PHE A 843 7.41 -23.19 1.56
C PHE A 843 8.84 -22.91 1.08
N THR A 844 9.03 -22.69 -0.22
CA THR A 844 10.31 -22.80 -0.94
C THR A 844 11.13 -21.51 -1.02
N SER A 845 10.74 -20.42 -0.36
CA SER A 845 11.52 -19.17 -0.41
C SER A 845 11.47 -18.33 0.88
N PRO A 846 11.89 -18.88 2.02
CA PRO A 846 11.81 -18.23 3.31
C PRO A 846 12.78 -17.05 3.49
N ILE A 847 13.82 -16.89 2.65
CA ILE A 847 14.71 -15.72 2.69
C ILE A 847 13.94 -14.45 2.31
N ARG A 848 13.01 -14.58 1.36
CA ARG A 848 12.28 -13.46 0.74
C ARG A 848 10.79 -13.44 1.02
N ARG A 849 10.22 -14.43 1.71
CA ARG A 849 8.79 -14.50 2.03
C ARG A 849 8.55 -14.95 3.47
N TYR A 850 7.84 -14.14 4.24
CA TYR A 850 7.50 -14.43 5.63
C TYR A 850 6.47 -15.57 5.76
N ALA A 851 5.62 -15.76 4.75
CA ALA A 851 4.66 -16.87 4.73
C ALA A 851 5.37 -18.23 4.85
N ASP A 852 6.49 -18.40 4.16
CA ASP A 852 7.31 -19.61 4.18
C ASP A 852 7.94 -19.83 5.57
N ILE A 853 8.41 -18.77 6.23
CA ILE A 853 8.88 -18.84 7.63
C ILE A 853 7.77 -19.32 8.57
N MET A 854 6.53 -18.82 8.39
CA MET A 854 5.37 -19.29 9.16
C MET A 854 5.10 -20.78 8.91
N VAL A 855 5.19 -21.24 7.66
CA VAL A 855 5.03 -22.65 7.31
C VAL A 855 6.13 -23.52 7.92
N HIS A 856 7.40 -23.09 7.86
CA HIS A 856 8.53 -23.78 8.50
C HIS A 856 8.31 -23.93 10.02
N ARG A 857 7.77 -22.91 10.69
CA ARG A 857 7.45 -22.97 12.13
C ARG A 857 6.31 -23.95 12.43
N VAL A 858 5.28 -23.99 11.60
CA VAL A 858 4.19 -24.97 11.74
C VAL A 858 4.73 -26.40 11.56
N LEU A 859 5.63 -26.62 10.60
CA LEU A 859 6.30 -27.91 10.45
C LEU A 859 7.17 -28.25 11.69
N ASN A 860 7.95 -27.31 12.21
CA ASN A 860 8.72 -27.52 13.45
C ASN A 860 7.82 -27.96 14.61
N HIS A 861 6.62 -27.40 14.72
CA HIS A 861 5.65 -27.79 15.74
C HIS A 861 5.09 -29.19 15.52
N ILE A 862 4.70 -29.52 14.28
CA ILE A 862 4.18 -30.85 13.92
C ILE A 862 5.21 -31.94 14.22
N TYR A 863 6.48 -31.69 13.92
CA TYR A 863 7.58 -32.64 14.16
C TYR A 863 8.20 -32.55 15.57
N GLY A 864 7.65 -31.72 16.46
CA GLY A 864 8.13 -31.59 17.84
C GLY A 864 9.53 -30.97 17.99
N VAL A 865 10.03 -30.28 16.98
CA VAL A 865 11.33 -29.58 16.98
C VAL A 865 11.26 -28.30 17.82
N GLU A 866 10.19 -27.52 17.65
CA GLU A 866 9.96 -26.27 18.39
C GLU A 866 8.45 -26.05 18.56
N ASN A 867 8.02 -25.63 19.76
CA ASN A 867 6.62 -25.29 19.99
C ASN A 867 6.22 -23.98 19.30
N LEU A 868 5.05 -23.97 18.68
CA LEU A 868 4.50 -22.76 18.05
C LEU A 868 4.01 -21.78 19.12
N ASP A 869 4.28 -20.48 18.93
CA ASP A 869 3.80 -19.45 19.84
C ASP A 869 2.26 -19.38 19.85
N SER A 870 1.69 -19.18 21.05
CA SER A 870 0.24 -19.05 21.27
C SER A 870 -0.47 -18.04 20.37
N LYS A 871 0.21 -16.99 19.87
CA LYS A 871 -0.36 -16.01 18.93
C LYS A 871 -0.81 -16.64 17.61
N TYR A 872 -0.16 -17.71 17.15
CA TYR A 872 -0.56 -18.40 15.93
C TYR A 872 -1.91 -19.11 16.04
N LEU A 873 -2.35 -19.43 17.27
CA LEU A 873 -3.66 -20.00 17.56
C LEU A 873 -4.75 -18.93 17.69
N ASP A 874 -4.38 -17.65 17.88
CA ASP A 874 -5.33 -16.54 17.86
C ASP A 874 -5.77 -16.25 16.42
N VAL A 875 -7.03 -16.60 16.14
CA VAL A 875 -7.68 -16.40 14.83
C VAL A 875 -7.62 -14.93 14.39
N ILE A 876 -7.78 -13.99 15.33
CA ILE A 876 -7.77 -12.56 15.01
C ILE A 876 -6.37 -12.14 14.55
N TYR A 877 -5.34 -12.61 15.27
CA TYR A 877 -3.95 -12.35 14.90
C TYR A 877 -3.60 -12.98 13.55
N LEU A 878 -3.89 -14.26 13.37
CA LEU A 878 -3.54 -14.99 12.14
C LEU A 878 -4.24 -14.40 10.91
N ASN A 879 -5.53 -14.08 11.01
CA ASN A 879 -6.26 -13.46 9.90
C ASN A 879 -5.74 -12.05 9.59
N LYS A 880 -5.35 -11.28 10.61
CA LYS A 880 -4.71 -9.97 10.40
C LYS A 880 -3.36 -10.12 9.69
N GLN A 881 -2.56 -11.12 10.07
CA GLN A 881 -1.27 -11.36 9.44
C GLN A 881 -1.42 -11.85 7.99
N VAL A 882 -2.38 -12.73 7.72
CA VAL A 882 -2.72 -13.18 6.37
C VAL A 882 -3.22 -12.02 5.49
N ALA A 883 -4.03 -11.11 6.04
CA ALA A 883 -4.45 -9.90 5.32
C ALA A 883 -3.25 -9.00 4.97
N LEU A 884 -2.30 -8.84 5.91
CA LEU A 884 -1.06 -8.08 5.67
C LEU A 884 -0.17 -8.75 4.62
N LEU A 885 -0.02 -10.09 4.66
CA LEU A 885 0.70 -10.86 3.64
C LEU A 885 0.13 -10.60 2.25
N ASN A 886 -1.20 -10.66 2.11
CA ASN A 886 -1.89 -10.37 0.85
C ASN A 886 -1.67 -8.94 0.36
N GLU A 887 -1.78 -7.95 1.25
CA GLU A 887 -1.53 -6.53 0.92
C GLU A 887 -0.09 -6.31 0.45
N LYS A 888 0.90 -6.74 1.26
CA LYS A 888 2.31 -6.53 0.96
C LYS A 888 2.77 -7.27 -0.29
N TYR A 889 2.29 -8.50 -0.50
CA TYR A 889 2.59 -9.25 -1.72
C TYR A 889 2.03 -8.57 -2.98
N ARG A 890 0.79 -8.06 -2.92
CA ARG A 890 0.19 -7.29 -4.01
C ARG A 890 0.99 -6.01 -4.29
N ASN A 891 1.34 -5.28 -3.25
CA ASN A 891 2.10 -4.04 -3.35
C ASN A 891 3.50 -4.27 -3.95
N ALA A 892 4.21 -5.31 -3.51
CA ALA A 892 5.52 -5.68 -4.06
C ALA A 892 5.45 -5.97 -5.56
N ARG A 893 4.43 -6.73 -6.00
CA ARG A 893 4.21 -7.03 -7.43
C ARG A 893 3.91 -5.78 -8.24
N PHE A 894 3.08 -4.88 -7.73
CA PHE A 894 2.76 -3.64 -8.43
C PHE A 894 3.93 -2.66 -8.46
N ALA A 895 4.75 -2.60 -7.42
CA ALA A 895 5.98 -1.82 -7.44
C ALA A 895 6.99 -2.35 -8.46
N GLY A 896 7.17 -3.68 -8.55
CA GLY A 896 8.00 -4.29 -9.59
C GLY A 896 7.52 -3.94 -11.00
N ARG A 897 6.20 -4.01 -11.26
CA ARG A 897 5.62 -3.59 -12.54
C ARG A 897 5.82 -2.10 -12.82
N ALA A 898 5.59 -1.23 -11.82
CA ALA A 898 5.79 0.21 -11.97
C ALA A 898 7.28 0.55 -12.24
N SER A 899 8.21 -0.22 -11.66
CA SER A 899 9.63 -0.11 -11.98
C SER A 899 9.88 -0.49 -13.45
N VAL A 900 9.34 -1.60 -13.94
CA VAL A 900 9.46 -1.97 -15.36
C VAL A 900 8.88 -0.89 -16.27
N GLU A 901 7.71 -0.36 -15.95
CA GLU A 901 7.08 0.74 -16.69
C GLU A 901 7.98 1.99 -16.74
N PHE A 902 8.57 2.37 -15.60
CA PHE A 902 9.48 3.52 -15.52
C PHE A 902 10.77 3.34 -16.34
N PHE A 903 11.40 2.17 -16.29
CA PHE A 903 12.60 1.91 -17.07
C PHE A 903 12.30 1.78 -18.57
N SER A 904 11.13 1.24 -18.93
CA SER A 904 10.63 1.29 -20.31
C SER A 904 10.41 2.73 -20.78
N TYR A 905 9.85 3.60 -19.93
CA TYR A 905 9.72 5.03 -20.19
C TYR A 905 11.08 5.69 -20.48
N LEU A 906 12.09 5.45 -19.63
CA LEU A 906 13.43 6.02 -19.83
C LEU A 906 14.06 5.55 -21.15
N TYR A 907 13.88 4.27 -21.49
CA TYR A 907 14.37 3.71 -22.75
C TYR A 907 13.68 4.36 -23.96
N ILE A 908 12.35 4.45 -23.98
CA ILE A 908 11.58 5.10 -25.05
C ILE A 908 11.98 6.57 -25.18
N LYS A 909 12.17 7.27 -24.05
CA LYS A 909 12.62 8.66 -24.04
C LYS A 909 14.01 8.84 -24.66
N LYS A 910 14.96 7.93 -24.37
CA LYS A 910 16.32 7.93 -24.94
C LYS A 910 16.28 7.70 -26.45
N VAL A 911 15.45 6.75 -26.89
CA VAL A 911 15.28 6.37 -28.29
C VAL A 911 14.53 7.46 -29.10
N GLY A 912 13.73 8.28 -28.42
CA GLY A 912 12.98 9.38 -28.99
C GLY A 912 11.61 8.95 -29.54
N ASN A 913 10.90 9.91 -30.13
CA ASN A 913 9.60 9.65 -30.76
C ASN A 913 9.74 8.64 -31.89
N GLN A 914 9.04 7.51 -31.79
CA GLN A 914 9.10 6.46 -32.80
C GLN A 914 7.71 6.06 -33.28
N ILE A 915 7.69 5.68 -34.55
CA ILE A 915 6.57 5.02 -35.19
C ILE A 915 6.80 3.51 -35.06
N THR A 916 5.86 2.78 -34.47
CA THR A 916 5.98 1.34 -34.24
C THR A 916 4.68 0.61 -34.51
N ASN A 917 4.79 -0.70 -34.73
CA ASN A 917 3.65 -1.56 -34.95
C ASN A 917 3.05 -1.97 -33.61
N ALA A 918 1.74 -1.92 -33.51
CA ALA A 918 1.00 -2.34 -32.34
C ALA A 918 -0.18 -3.21 -32.75
N VAL A 919 -0.59 -4.08 -31.83
CA VAL A 919 -1.74 -4.98 -32.01
C VAL A 919 -2.86 -4.53 -31.10
N ILE A 920 -4.08 -4.45 -31.63
CA ILE A 920 -5.27 -4.14 -30.84
C ILE A 920 -5.61 -5.34 -29.94
N THR A 921 -5.62 -5.12 -28.63
CA THR A 921 -5.89 -6.16 -27.62
C THR A 921 -7.25 -5.99 -26.94
N ASN A 922 -7.82 -4.79 -26.96
CA ASN A 922 -9.17 -4.55 -26.46
C ASN A 922 -9.75 -3.28 -27.12
N LEU A 923 -11.08 -3.23 -27.25
CA LEU A 923 -11.81 -2.11 -27.80
C LEU A 923 -12.65 -1.48 -26.70
N LYS A 924 -12.43 -0.20 -26.40
CA LYS A 924 -13.24 0.59 -25.48
C LYS A 924 -14.08 1.57 -26.27
N LYS A 925 -15.18 2.08 -25.69
CA LYS A 925 -16.02 3.10 -26.37
C LYS A 925 -15.22 4.35 -26.80
N ASN A 926 -14.16 4.69 -26.07
CA ASN A 926 -13.38 5.91 -26.23
C ASN A 926 -11.97 5.71 -26.84
N GLY A 927 -11.65 4.49 -27.31
CA GLY A 927 -10.36 4.21 -27.93
C GLY A 927 -10.01 2.73 -27.95
N VAL A 928 -8.81 2.42 -28.43
CA VAL A 928 -8.33 1.05 -28.56
C VAL A 928 -7.17 0.80 -27.60
N GLN A 929 -7.23 -0.31 -26.88
CA GLN A 929 -6.10 -0.78 -26.08
C GLN A 929 -5.14 -1.54 -26.98
N ILE A 930 -3.87 -1.20 -26.90
CA ILE A 930 -2.84 -1.68 -27.82
C ILE A 930 -1.71 -2.34 -27.05
N PHE A 931 -1.06 -3.31 -27.69
CA PHE A 931 0.17 -3.93 -27.23
C PHE A 931 1.26 -3.72 -28.27
N LEU A 932 2.44 -3.26 -27.83
CA LEU A 932 3.61 -3.03 -28.67
C LEU A 932 4.59 -4.20 -28.49
N PRO A 933 4.64 -5.19 -29.40
CA PRO A 933 5.45 -6.40 -29.20
C PRO A 933 6.95 -6.10 -29.03
N SER A 934 7.48 -5.11 -29.76
CA SER A 934 8.91 -4.73 -29.71
C SER A 934 9.34 -4.18 -28.35
N TYR A 935 8.41 -3.59 -27.59
CA TYR A 935 8.69 -2.98 -26.28
C TYR A 935 8.05 -3.75 -25.12
N SER A 936 7.18 -4.71 -25.42
CA SER A 936 6.27 -5.37 -24.47
C SER A 936 5.51 -4.38 -23.57
N VAL A 937 5.12 -3.24 -24.14
CA VAL A 937 4.36 -2.18 -23.46
C VAL A 937 2.90 -2.24 -23.89
N GLU A 938 2.01 -2.06 -22.92
CA GLU A 938 0.57 -1.89 -23.16
C GLU A 938 0.16 -0.43 -22.99
N GLY A 939 -0.81 0.01 -23.77
CA GLY A 939 -1.30 1.37 -23.71
C GLY A 939 -2.70 1.54 -24.26
N ILE A 940 -3.24 2.74 -24.10
CA ILE A 940 -4.50 3.15 -24.71
C ILE A 940 -4.18 4.17 -25.79
N CYS A 941 -4.64 3.90 -27.00
CA CYS A 941 -4.71 4.85 -28.08
C CYS A 941 -6.13 5.42 -28.12
N TYR A 942 -6.29 6.67 -27.68
CA TYR A 942 -7.58 7.35 -27.71
C TYR A 942 -7.97 7.67 -29.16
N LEU A 943 -9.22 7.39 -29.51
CA LEU A 943 -9.77 7.68 -30.83
C LEU A 943 -10.89 8.70 -30.67
N LYS A 944 -10.77 9.86 -31.31
CA LYS A 944 -11.76 10.95 -31.20
C LYS A 944 -12.77 10.86 -32.34
N ARG A 945 -14.04 11.17 -32.03
CA ARG A 945 -15.08 11.31 -33.05
C ARG A 945 -14.83 12.49 -33.99
N LYS A 946 -14.28 13.59 -33.47
CA LYS A 946 -13.80 14.75 -34.26
C LYS A 946 -12.83 14.34 -35.35
N ASP A 947 -12.02 13.31 -35.09
CA ASP A 947 -11.12 12.83 -36.11
C ASP A 947 -11.91 12.06 -37.16
N GLY A 948 -13.03 11.41 -36.85
CA GLY A 948 -13.85 10.60 -37.76
C GLY A 948 -14.01 9.14 -37.32
N PHE A 949 -13.68 8.81 -36.07
CA PHE A 949 -13.85 7.46 -35.52
C PHE A 949 -15.17 7.30 -34.77
N VAL A 950 -15.95 6.27 -35.12
CA VAL A 950 -17.23 5.94 -34.47
C VAL A 950 -17.20 4.49 -33.99
N PHE A 951 -17.62 4.24 -32.75
CA PHE A 951 -17.67 2.89 -32.18
C PHE A 951 -19.00 2.20 -32.54
N ASP A 952 -18.94 1.07 -33.23
CA ASP A 952 -20.09 0.21 -33.53
C ASP A 952 -20.22 -0.84 -32.41
N GLU A 953 -21.11 -0.58 -31.44
CA GLU A 953 -21.32 -1.45 -30.29
C GLU A 953 -21.90 -2.83 -30.67
N LYS A 954 -22.69 -2.91 -31.76
CA LYS A 954 -23.29 -4.16 -32.23
C LYS A 954 -22.24 -5.09 -32.82
N ARG A 955 -21.27 -4.53 -33.56
CA ARG A 955 -20.22 -5.30 -34.23
C ARG A 955 -18.88 -5.29 -33.48
N LYS A 956 -18.81 -4.66 -32.30
CA LYS A 956 -17.61 -4.49 -31.47
C LYS A 956 -16.39 -4.06 -32.31
N ARG A 957 -16.50 -2.94 -33.02
CA ARG A 957 -15.42 -2.40 -33.87
C ARG A 957 -15.49 -0.88 -33.97
N PHE A 958 -14.36 -0.24 -34.27
CA PHE A 958 -14.37 1.17 -34.68
C PHE A 958 -14.47 1.28 -36.19
N GLN A 959 -15.24 2.25 -36.66
CA GLN A 959 -15.31 2.63 -38.06
C GLN A 959 -14.69 4.01 -38.24
N ARG A 960 -13.81 4.12 -39.23
CA ARG A 960 -13.29 5.40 -39.69
C ARG A 960 -14.19 5.91 -40.81
N ILE A 961 -14.87 7.02 -40.58
CA ILE A 961 -15.79 7.66 -41.52
C ILE A 961 -15.08 8.84 -42.20
N GLY A 962 -15.22 8.95 -43.52
CA GLY A 962 -14.73 10.08 -44.32
C GLY A 962 -15.68 11.28 -44.30
N GLU A 963 -15.32 12.38 -44.98
CA GLU A 963 -16.13 13.61 -45.03
C GLU A 963 -17.50 13.40 -45.71
N ASN A 964 -17.65 12.35 -46.52
CA ASN A 964 -18.88 11.99 -47.25
C ASN A 964 -19.69 10.87 -46.58
N ASP A 965 -19.52 10.63 -45.28
CA ASP A 965 -20.15 9.52 -44.52
C ASP A 965 -19.82 8.10 -45.03
N GLU A 966 -18.79 7.95 -45.86
CA GLU A 966 -18.29 6.64 -46.29
C GLU A 966 -17.37 5.99 -45.25
N VAL A 967 -17.50 4.68 -45.05
CA VAL A 967 -16.63 3.92 -44.15
C VAL A 967 -15.33 3.61 -44.87
N LEU A 968 -14.24 4.30 -44.49
CA LEU A 968 -12.91 4.12 -45.07
C LEU A 968 -12.28 2.78 -44.68
N PHE A 969 -12.26 2.49 -43.37
CA PHE A 969 -11.80 1.20 -42.83
C PHE A 969 -12.41 0.97 -41.45
N SER A 970 -12.24 -0.26 -40.93
CA SER A 970 -12.64 -0.61 -39.56
C SER A 970 -11.47 -1.17 -38.76
N LEU A 971 -11.49 -0.92 -37.45
CA LEU A 971 -10.56 -1.45 -36.46
C LEU A 971 -11.28 -2.43 -35.54
N SER A 972 -10.77 -3.64 -35.48
CA SER A 972 -11.30 -4.78 -34.74
C SER A 972 -10.24 -5.36 -33.81
N PHE A 973 -10.64 -6.32 -32.97
CA PHE A 973 -9.70 -7.08 -32.14
C PHE A 973 -8.64 -7.75 -33.03
N TYR A 974 -7.38 -7.72 -32.57
CA TYR A 974 -6.22 -8.30 -33.24
C TYR A 974 -5.80 -7.64 -34.57
N ASP A 975 -6.36 -6.48 -34.94
CA ASP A 975 -5.84 -5.72 -36.08
C ASP A 975 -4.44 -5.17 -35.79
N ASN A 976 -3.58 -5.22 -36.81
CA ASN A 976 -2.28 -4.57 -36.81
C ASN A 976 -2.44 -3.09 -37.16
N ILE A 977 -1.87 -2.23 -36.33
CA ILE A 977 -1.89 -0.79 -36.52
C ILE A 977 -0.49 -0.21 -36.36
N GLN A 978 -0.31 1.00 -36.88
CA GLN A 978 0.88 1.79 -36.67
C GLN A 978 0.55 2.95 -35.72
N VAL A 979 1.36 3.11 -34.68
CA VAL A 979 1.17 4.16 -33.66
C VAL A 979 2.44 4.98 -33.50
N HIS A 980 2.24 6.27 -33.21
CA HIS A 980 3.31 7.17 -32.80
C HIS A 980 3.39 7.17 -31.27
N VAL A 981 4.55 6.83 -30.73
CA VAL A 981 4.80 6.81 -29.28
C VAL A 981 5.33 8.17 -28.84
N GLN A 982 4.60 8.83 -27.93
CA GLN A 982 5.00 10.09 -27.31
C GLN A 982 5.31 9.90 -25.82
N VAL A 983 6.15 10.76 -25.27
CA VAL A 983 6.60 10.69 -23.87
C VAL A 983 6.14 11.93 -23.12
N ASP A 984 5.53 11.76 -21.95
CA ASP A 984 5.14 12.85 -21.03
C ASP A 984 5.92 12.70 -19.72
N SER A 985 6.70 13.70 -19.33
CA SER A 985 7.45 13.70 -18.05
C SER A 985 6.53 13.74 -16.81
N SER A 986 5.26 14.12 -16.98
CA SER A 986 4.26 14.10 -15.93
C SER A 986 3.68 12.69 -15.66
N ASP A 987 3.85 11.74 -16.58
CA ASP A 987 3.34 10.36 -16.48
C ASP A 987 4.36 9.33 -16.96
N ILE A 988 5.11 8.77 -15.99
CA ILE A 988 6.15 7.77 -16.27
C ILE A 988 5.60 6.39 -16.68
N LYS A 989 4.28 6.16 -16.68
CA LYS A 989 3.71 4.86 -17.04
C LYS A 989 3.66 4.62 -18.55
N CYS A 990 3.89 5.66 -19.38
CA CYS A 990 3.75 5.61 -20.85
C CYS A 990 2.36 5.14 -21.35
N GLN A 991 1.35 4.98 -20.49
CA GLN A 991 0.10 4.26 -20.82
C GLN A 991 -0.88 5.05 -21.71
N SER A 992 -0.74 6.36 -21.82
CA SER A 992 -1.74 7.25 -22.44
C SER A 992 -1.26 8.03 -23.67
N ASN A 993 -0.03 7.82 -24.13
CA ASN A 993 0.62 8.72 -25.10
C ASN A 993 0.86 8.04 -26.45
N PHE A 994 -0.15 7.33 -26.93
CA PHE A 994 -0.13 6.68 -28.24
C PHE A 994 -1.08 7.39 -29.18
N VAL A 995 -0.56 7.84 -30.32
CA VAL A 995 -1.35 8.48 -31.38
C VAL A 995 -1.49 7.52 -32.54
N PHE A 996 -2.72 7.26 -32.97
CA PHE A 996 -3.02 6.42 -34.12
C PHE A 996 -2.48 7.07 -35.40
N ILE A 997 -1.81 6.29 -36.26
CA ILE A 997 -1.35 6.74 -37.57
C ILE A 997 -2.18 6.09 -38.68
N LYS A 998 -2.11 4.76 -38.79
CA LYS A 998 -2.81 4.01 -39.84
C LYS A 998 -3.03 2.55 -39.44
N LYS A 999 -3.98 1.91 -40.11
CA LYS A 999 -4.14 0.45 -40.12
C LYS A 999 -3.13 -0.16 -41.09
N LEU A 1000 -2.54 -1.31 -40.74
CA LEU A 1000 -1.57 -2.05 -41.57
C LEU A 1000 -2.24 -3.13 -42.41
#